data_AF-A0A519HP98-F1
#
_entry.id   AF-A0A519HP98-F1
#
_cell.length_a   1.000
_cell.length_b   1.000
_cell.length_c   1.000
_cell.angle_alpha   90.00
_cell.angle_beta   90.00
_cell.angle_gamma   90.00
#
_symmetry.space_group_name_H-M   'P 1'
#
loop_
_entity.id
_entity.type
_entity.pdbx_description
1 polymer ?
#
loop_
_entity_poly.entity_id
_entity_poly.type
_entity_poly.pdbx_seq_one_letter_code
_entity_poly.pdbx_strand_id
1 'polypeptide(L)'
;MQSPVSLAPLPPSSCDGGNPVWPCVITTAPAANSDDKGSKNSLADVAQYYYVTDLRPDLANKVASLGSGDEADTAAWQHMTTFSIGLGVSGQLKYTKDYRSAASGDFQDIRAGRKLDGTEANWPVWPAPINTFSPAATLNSKGNYTNPLLYEDPRSIDDFWHAAVNGRGRYLSADDPDSVITGVSDALLAIQNSSGAGAGAATSALSPVAGDNMAYTATFTSREWTGDLQAYEIDVVTNELAETPRWSAKTQLNTQVGAYCDNRKIVYFKSSNASKLANFTWDTKACGTGMEPGPDAASSELEADLRTLFSDTAKLGTLAQWPSMLNAAAGFDQRAWLAGPRLVNFLRGQRGYEEYVADADGIVDSAKPAEMTQTRKVFRKREGVLGDIVNSQPAYVKEPTQNYQDAGYQAFRNANKTRAPMIYVGANDGMLHAFNAPRTADTSTQGKEAWAYVPRAVMGNMFRLADTEYEFESKHRFFVDGSPIVGDIKDANDGGNWKTLLVGGLNKGGKGYYALDVTDPASPKGMWEFDLTTTCFDASAAGTQSGDCGLGYTFGKPVITKLADGTWVVLVTSGYNNVNTGAGEPDIGAGFLYVINASTGKLMQRIATGAGSAGTPANMRDVNTYVANVALDNTALRVYGGDMLGNVWRFNINKVDADNNPAPSATLLGKTLSSGGAVQPITTNIELAEINGDTMVFVGTGRLA
;
A
#
# COMPACT_ATOMS: atom_id res chain seq x y z
N MET A 1 12.55 35.45 29.16
CA MET A 1 11.23 35.10 29.68
C MET A 1 10.30 36.28 29.42
N GLN A 2 9.74 36.34 28.21
CA GLN A 2 8.67 37.30 27.87
C GLN A 2 7.33 36.73 28.38
N SER A 3 6.38 37.62 28.71
CA SER A 3 5.12 37.37 29.44
C SER A 3 4.34 36.12 29.03
N PRO A 4 3.66 35.45 29.99
CA PRO A 4 2.84 34.28 29.72
C PRO A 4 1.55 34.70 29.00
N VAL A 5 1.36 34.17 27.79
CA VAL A 5 0.02 34.10 27.19
C VAL A 5 -0.67 32.94 27.90
N SER A 6 -1.69 33.22 28.72
CA SER A 6 -2.57 32.18 29.26
C SER A 6 -3.27 31.47 28.10
N LEU A 7 -3.70 30.22 28.26
CA LEU A 7 -5.03 29.69 27.89
C LEU A 7 -4.97 28.15 27.87
N ALA A 8 -5.73 27.49 28.76
CA ALA A 8 -6.09 26.09 28.59
C ALA A 8 -7.23 25.96 27.56
N PRO A 9 -7.32 24.85 26.80
CA PRO A 9 -8.43 24.63 25.88
C PRO A 9 -9.76 24.47 26.64
N LEU A 10 -10.79 25.20 26.22
CA LEU A 10 -12.19 24.97 26.62
C LEU A 10 -12.88 24.08 25.58
N PRO A 11 -13.87 23.27 25.99
CA PRO A 11 -14.67 22.47 25.07
C PRO A 11 -15.57 23.30 24.13
N PRO A 12 -16.12 22.68 23.07
CA PRO A 12 -16.86 23.36 22.01
C PRO A 12 -18.24 23.81 22.49
N SER A 13 -18.29 24.97 23.14
CA SER A 13 -19.50 25.81 23.16
C SER A 13 -19.23 27.31 23.02
N SER A 14 -17.96 27.74 22.98
CA SER A 14 -17.60 29.14 22.71
C SER A 14 -16.23 29.33 22.05
N CYS A 15 -15.95 28.65 20.93
CA CYS A 15 -14.84 29.05 20.06
C CYS A 15 -15.27 30.33 19.29
N ASP A 16 -14.98 31.51 19.85
CA ASP A 16 -15.13 32.78 19.14
C ASP A 16 -14.19 32.78 17.92
N GLY A 17 -14.75 32.81 16.71
CA GLY A 17 -13.98 32.92 15.46
C GLY A 17 -14.25 31.89 14.36
N GLY A 18 -15.26 31.02 14.50
CA GLY A 18 -15.81 30.29 13.35
C GLY A 18 -14.96 29.18 12.73
N ASN A 19 -13.90 28.69 13.40
CA ASN A 19 -13.18 27.49 12.98
C ASN A 19 -13.15 26.44 14.13
N PRO A 20 -13.91 25.34 14.05
CA PRO A 20 -14.18 24.45 15.18
C PRO A 20 -13.21 23.25 15.26
N VAL A 21 -11.93 23.42 14.91
CA VAL A 21 -10.95 22.32 14.97
C VAL A 21 -10.35 22.26 16.37
N TRP A 22 -10.54 21.13 17.04
CA TRP A 22 -10.00 20.87 18.37
C TRP A 22 -8.52 20.49 18.30
N PRO A 23 -7.70 20.92 19.28
CA PRO A 23 -7.98 21.92 20.30
C PRO A 23 -8.00 23.34 19.71
N CYS A 24 -9.03 24.12 20.04
CA CYS A 24 -9.18 25.52 19.60
C CYS A 24 -8.03 26.38 20.17
N VAL A 25 -7.38 27.19 19.32
CA VAL A 25 -6.42 28.22 19.76
C VAL A 25 -7.18 29.52 19.97
N ILE A 26 -7.41 29.91 21.22
CA ILE A 26 -7.92 31.26 21.52
C ILE A 26 -6.72 32.22 21.41
N THR A 27 -6.78 33.19 20.49
CA THR A 27 -5.70 34.19 20.30
C THR A 27 -5.95 35.51 21.03
N THR A 28 -7.08 35.63 21.74
CA THR A 28 -7.43 36.80 22.54
C THR A 28 -7.37 36.46 24.03
N ALA A 29 -6.60 37.25 24.78
CA ALA A 29 -6.59 37.15 26.24
C ALA A 29 -8.01 37.38 26.77
N PRO A 30 -8.53 36.54 27.69
CA PRO A 30 -9.82 36.80 28.31
C PRO A 30 -9.81 38.17 28.98
N ALA A 31 -10.95 38.87 28.95
CA ALA A 31 -11.12 40.06 29.77
C ALA A 31 -10.82 39.71 31.24
N ALA A 32 -10.21 40.62 32.00
CA ALA A 32 -9.63 40.41 33.33
C ALA A 32 -10.62 39.94 34.44
N ASN A 33 -11.85 39.57 34.08
CA ASN A 33 -12.98 39.31 34.95
C ASN A 33 -13.73 38.00 34.58
N SER A 34 -13.26 37.20 33.62
CA SER A 34 -13.85 35.88 33.35
C SER A 34 -13.28 34.85 34.33
N ASP A 35 -14.15 34.03 34.91
CA ASP A 35 -13.75 32.86 35.70
C ASP A 35 -12.83 31.96 34.85
N ASP A 36 -11.51 32.05 35.08
CA ASP A 36 -10.50 31.24 34.39
C ASP A 36 -10.70 29.76 34.76
N LYS A 37 -11.39 29.01 33.90
CA LYS A 37 -11.65 27.57 34.07
C LYS A 37 -10.47 26.67 33.60
N GLY A 38 -9.28 27.25 33.40
CA GLY A 38 -8.13 26.57 32.79
C GLY A 38 -6.87 26.55 33.66
N SER A 39 -6.08 25.49 33.52
CA SER A 39 -4.70 25.39 34.02
C SER A 39 -3.84 26.59 33.57
N LYS A 40 -2.91 27.04 34.42
CA LYS A 40 -1.96 28.12 34.09
C LYS A 40 -0.54 27.75 34.50
N ASN A 41 0.41 27.96 33.59
CA ASN A 41 1.81 27.58 33.75
C ASN A 41 1.98 26.08 34.04
N SER A 42 1.12 25.25 33.43
CA SER A 42 1.15 23.80 33.61
C SER A 42 2.05 23.12 32.57
N LEU A 43 2.33 21.83 32.74
CA LEU A 43 3.10 21.07 31.75
C LEU A 43 2.34 21.03 30.41
N ALA A 44 1.01 21.03 30.46
CA ALA A 44 0.17 21.04 29.26
C ALA A 44 0.25 22.34 28.46
N ASP A 45 0.42 23.49 29.13
CA ASP A 45 0.66 24.77 28.46
C ASP A 45 2.02 24.76 27.73
N VAL A 46 3.04 24.20 28.37
CA VAL A 46 4.38 24.09 27.78
C VAL A 46 4.36 23.17 26.55
N ALA A 47 3.70 22.01 26.65
CA ALA A 47 3.56 21.09 25.52
C ALA A 47 2.81 21.73 24.35
N GLN A 48 1.73 22.46 24.62
CA GLN A 48 0.98 23.19 23.59
C GLN A 48 1.85 24.27 22.92
N TYR A 49 2.58 25.06 23.71
CA TYR A 49 3.43 26.14 23.20
C TYR A 49 4.44 25.62 22.18
N TYR A 50 5.19 24.57 22.51
CA TYR A 50 6.20 24.00 21.63
C TYR A 50 5.62 23.18 20.47
N TYR A 51 4.34 22.79 20.54
CA TYR A 51 3.63 22.19 19.41
C TYR A 51 3.22 23.25 18.38
N VAL A 52 2.60 24.34 18.82
CA VAL A 52 2.07 25.37 17.90
C VAL A 52 3.12 26.36 17.40
N THR A 53 4.26 26.46 18.09
CA THR A 53 5.34 27.38 17.73
C THR A 53 6.32 26.72 16.78
N ASP A 54 6.59 27.36 15.65
CA ASP A 54 7.71 26.98 14.78
C ASP A 54 9.04 27.25 15.48
N LEU A 55 9.76 26.16 15.78
CA LEU A 55 11.04 26.21 16.49
C LEU A 55 12.16 26.77 15.63
N ARG A 56 12.02 26.75 14.30
CA ARG A 56 13.03 27.22 13.34
C ARG A 56 12.36 27.95 12.16
N PRO A 57 11.82 29.17 12.40
CA PRO A 57 11.15 29.95 11.35
C PRO A 57 12.06 30.34 10.18
N ASP A 58 13.38 30.20 10.36
CA ASP A 58 14.42 30.45 9.36
C ASP A 58 14.67 29.25 8.42
N LEU A 59 14.05 28.10 8.68
CA LEU A 59 14.14 26.89 7.86
C LEU A 59 12.81 26.65 7.13
N ALA A 60 12.87 26.07 5.93
CA ALA A 60 11.67 25.72 5.18
C ALA A 60 10.89 24.59 5.88
N ASN A 61 9.58 24.77 6.03
CA ASN A 61 8.68 23.83 6.68
C ASN A 61 8.41 22.60 5.80
N LYS A 62 9.21 21.55 6.03
CA LYS A 62 9.15 20.25 5.34
C LYS A 62 9.00 19.08 6.32
N VAL A 63 8.22 19.27 7.39
CA VAL A 63 7.93 18.19 8.34
C VAL A 63 6.70 17.43 7.85
N ALA A 64 6.82 16.12 7.70
CA ALA A 64 5.70 15.28 7.30
C ALA A 64 4.68 15.18 8.43
N SER A 65 3.40 15.36 8.12
CA SER A 65 2.32 15.07 9.07
C SER A 65 2.24 13.56 9.34
N LEU A 66 2.00 13.19 10.61
CA LEU A 66 1.96 11.81 11.09
C LEU A 66 0.53 11.30 11.34
N GLY A 67 -0.49 11.89 10.71
CA GLY A 67 -1.87 11.38 10.76
C GLY A 67 -2.94 12.39 10.31
N SER A 68 -4.22 12.01 10.39
CA SER A 68 -5.35 12.80 9.88
C SER A 68 -6.52 12.99 10.85
N GLY A 69 -6.35 12.64 12.14
CA GLY A 69 -7.35 12.84 13.20
C GLY A 69 -7.11 14.11 14.04
N ASP A 70 -8.10 14.50 14.84
CA ASP A 70 -8.06 15.72 15.67
C ASP A 70 -6.93 15.68 16.73
N GLU A 71 -6.61 14.50 17.25
CA GLU A 71 -5.50 14.24 18.17
C GLU A 71 -4.19 13.86 17.46
N ALA A 72 -4.16 13.83 16.12
CA ALA A 72 -2.99 13.46 15.34
C ALA A 72 -2.05 14.65 15.11
N ASP A 73 -0.79 14.32 14.82
CA ASP A 73 0.20 15.33 14.50
C ASP A 73 0.09 15.78 13.03
N THR A 74 -0.47 16.98 12.85
CA THR A 74 -0.74 17.57 11.53
C THR A 74 0.18 18.76 11.22
N ALA A 75 1.12 19.09 12.10
CA ALA A 75 1.96 20.27 11.96
C ALA A 75 3.03 20.08 10.87
N ALA A 76 3.09 21.03 9.94
CA ALA A 76 4.07 21.04 8.85
C ALA A 76 5.39 21.78 9.21
N TRP A 77 5.41 22.47 10.37
CA TRP A 77 6.57 23.23 10.88
C TRP A 77 7.41 22.42 11.86
N GLN A 78 8.61 22.89 12.22
CA GLN A 78 9.41 22.20 13.24
C GLN A 78 8.80 22.47 14.62
N HIS A 79 8.41 21.41 15.33
CA HIS A 79 7.70 21.48 16.60
C HIS A 79 8.12 20.36 17.55
N MET A 80 7.62 20.37 18.79
CA MET A 80 7.83 19.30 19.77
C MET A 80 6.56 18.49 19.99
N THR A 81 6.64 17.18 19.75
CA THR A 81 5.60 16.22 20.13
C THR A 81 5.87 15.69 21.54
N THR A 82 4.88 15.68 22.43
CA THR A 82 5.08 15.34 23.86
C THR A 82 4.48 13.99 24.23
N PHE A 83 5.31 13.08 24.75
CA PHE A 83 4.88 11.80 25.32
C PHE A 83 5.10 11.80 26.83
N SER A 84 4.15 11.26 27.59
CA SER A 84 4.22 11.20 29.04
C SER A 84 3.89 9.80 29.55
N ILE A 85 4.61 9.37 30.60
CA ILE A 85 4.46 8.05 31.22
C ILE A 85 4.17 8.24 32.71
N GLY A 86 3.03 7.73 33.17
CA GLY A 86 2.71 7.58 34.59
C GLY A 86 3.05 6.17 35.06
N LEU A 87 3.69 6.04 36.23
CA LEU A 87 4.05 4.75 36.82
C LEU A 87 3.09 4.40 37.96
N GLY A 88 2.05 3.62 37.68
CA GLY A 88 1.16 3.02 38.67
C GLY A 88 0.33 4.00 39.49
N VAL A 89 0.12 5.23 38.99
CA VAL A 89 -0.59 6.30 39.69
C VAL A 89 -1.76 6.81 38.85
N SER A 90 -2.94 6.91 39.46
CA SER A 90 -4.15 7.44 38.83
C SER A 90 -4.43 8.86 39.32
N GLY A 91 -4.78 9.75 38.39
CA GLY A 91 -5.27 11.10 38.69
C GLY A 91 -6.74 11.10 39.11
N GLN A 92 -7.41 12.24 38.99
CA GLN A 92 -8.87 12.33 39.16
C GLN A 92 -9.60 11.75 37.96
N LEU A 93 -9.00 11.81 36.77
CA LEU A 93 -9.56 11.22 35.56
C LEU A 93 -9.20 9.73 35.47
N LYS A 94 -10.18 8.92 35.10
CA LYS A 94 -10.01 7.50 34.85
C LYS A 94 -9.41 7.28 33.46
N TYR A 95 -8.12 7.01 33.44
CA TYR A 95 -7.39 6.64 32.22
C TYR A 95 -7.85 5.28 31.67
N THR A 96 -7.98 5.18 30.36
CA THR A 96 -8.10 3.90 29.64
C THR A 96 -7.05 3.85 28.52
N LYS A 97 -6.49 2.66 28.25
CA LYS A 97 -5.38 2.49 27.27
C LYS A 97 -5.76 2.93 25.85
N ASP A 98 -7.05 2.86 25.53
CA ASP A 98 -7.67 3.16 24.24
C ASP A 98 -8.31 4.57 24.20
N TYR A 99 -8.02 5.46 25.15
CA TYR A 99 -8.74 6.74 25.33
C TYR A 99 -8.92 7.60 24.07
N ARG A 100 -7.99 7.54 23.09
CA ARG A 100 -8.10 8.26 21.81
C ARG A 100 -9.24 7.74 20.93
N SER A 101 -9.46 6.42 20.94
CA SER A 101 -10.50 5.73 20.15
C SER A 101 -11.73 5.35 20.97
N ALA A 102 -11.66 5.44 22.30
CA ALA A 102 -12.75 5.09 23.19
C ALA A 102 -13.99 5.97 22.91
N ALA A 103 -15.15 5.34 22.79
CA ALA A 103 -16.44 6.02 22.57
C ALA A 103 -17.10 6.51 23.88
N SER A 104 -16.48 6.22 25.03
CA SER A 104 -16.97 6.57 26.37
C SER A 104 -15.79 6.67 27.34
N GLY A 105 -15.95 7.41 28.42
CA GLY A 105 -14.93 7.61 29.46
C GLY A 105 -14.50 9.07 29.57
N ASP A 106 -13.70 9.38 30.59
CA ASP A 106 -13.46 10.76 31.00
C ASP A 106 -12.83 11.63 29.89
N PHE A 107 -11.94 11.07 29.08
CA PHE A 107 -11.35 11.79 27.94
C PHE A 107 -12.36 12.06 26.82
N GLN A 108 -13.26 11.10 26.54
CA GLN A 108 -14.31 11.30 25.56
C GLN A 108 -15.31 12.37 26.02
N ASP A 109 -15.62 12.39 27.32
CA ASP A 109 -16.47 13.43 27.92
C ASP A 109 -15.81 14.80 27.79
N ILE A 110 -14.49 14.91 28.05
CA ILE A 110 -13.70 16.13 27.84
C ILE A 110 -13.69 16.54 26.36
N ARG A 111 -13.50 15.60 25.43
CA ARG A 111 -13.52 15.85 23.98
C ARG A 111 -14.89 16.36 23.52
N ALA A 112 -15.97 15.79 24.05
CA ALA A 112 -17.35 16.20 23.78
C ALA A 112 -17.76 17.46 24.56
N GLY A 113 -16.96 17.88 25.55
CA GLY A 113 -17.22 19.02 26.42
C GLY A 113 -18.28 18.84 27.49
N ARG A 114 -18.80 17.62 27.64
CA ARG A 114 -19.91 17.32 28.53
C ARG A 114 -19.85 15.86 28.96
N LYS A 115 -20.28 15.60 30.18
CA LYS A 115 -20.58 14.25 30.67
C LYS A 115 -21.97 13.82 30.20
N LEU A 116 -22.23 12.51 30.23
CA LEU A 116 -23.54 11.94 29.91
C LEU A 116 -24.69 12.46 30.79
N ASP A 117 -24.39 12.97 31.99
CA ASP A 117 -25.36 13.59 32.91
C ASP A 117 -25.66 15.07 32.59
N GLY A 118 -25.05 15.64 31.54
CA GLY A 118 -25.24 17.02 31.11
C GLY A 118 -24.36 18.04 31.82
N THR A 119 -23.46 17.62 32.72
CA THR A 119 -22.48 18.51 33.36
C THR A 119 -21.30 18.79 32.43
N GLU A 120 -20.68 19.97 32.56
CA GLU A 120 -19.49 20.36 31.80
C GLU A 120 -18.32 19.43 32.15
N ALA A 121 -17.67 18.87 31.14
CA ALA A 121 -16.47 18.05 31.30
C ALA A 121 -15.26 18.84 30.82
N ASN A 122 -14.26 19.00 31.67
CA ASN A 122 -13.00 19.65 31.32
C ASN A 122 -11.84 19.01 32.08
N TRP A 123 -10.61 19.25 31.62
CA TRP A 123 -9.40 18.88 32.33
C TRP A 123 -9.40 19.49 33.74
N PRO A 124 -9.03 18.72 34.79
CA PRO A 124 -8.87 19.26 36.12
C PRO A 124 -7.87 20.42 36.14
N VAL A 125 -8.27 21.54 36.74
CA VAL A 125 -7.42 22.75 36.79
C VAL A 125 -6.19 22.47 37.65
N TRP A 126 -5.02 22.54 37.03
CA TRP A 126 -3.72 22.36 37.64
C TRP A 126 -2.75 23.47 37.21
N PRO A 127 -2.03 24.10 38.15
CA PRO A 127 -2.14 23.95 39.59
C PRO A 127 -3.38 24.68 40.14
N ALA A 128 -3.88 24.26 41.31
CA ALA A 128 -5.09 24.84 41.89
C ALA A 128 -4.97 26.37 42.07
N PRO A 129 -6.01 27.17 41.73
CA PRO A 129 -6.04 28.58 42.08
C PRO A 129 -5.96 28.72 43.62
N ILE A 130 -5.15 29.69 44.07
CA ILE A 130 -4.66 29.88 45.45
C ILE A 130 -5.76 29.98 46.53
N ASN A 131 -7.05 30.03 46.18
CA ASN A 131 -8.08 30.54 47.09
C ASN A 131 -9.07 29.53 47.68
N THR A 132 -8.99 28.21 47.47
CA THR A 132 -10.07 27.34 47.99
C THR A 132 -9.73 26.05 48.73
N PHE A 133 -8.55 25.42 48.63
CA PHE A 133 -8.32 24.15 49.37
C PHE A 133 -6.92 23.88 49.96
N SER A 134 -6.03 24.88 50.04
CA SER A 134 -4.85 24.79 50.93
C SER A 134 -4.27 26.18 51.20
N PRO A 135 -4.09 26.61 52.47
CA PRO A 135 -3.52 27.91 52.81
C PRO A 135 -1.99 28.03 52.52
N ALA A 136 -1.39 27.11 51.75
CA ALA A 136 0.07 27.01 51.58
C ALA A 136 0.59 27.06 50.13
N ALA A 137 -0.22 27.45 49.15
CA ALA A 137 0.24 27.63 47.77
C ALA A 137 0.71 29.07 47.51
N THR A 138 1.76 29.54 48.19
CA THR A 138 2.44 30.78 47.80
C THR A 138 3.40 30.53 46.64
N LEU A 139 3.36 31.37 45.61
CA LEU A 139 4.38 31.42 44.58
C LEU A 139 5.56 32.25 45.10
N ASN A 140 6.79 31.79 44.91
CA ASN A 140 7.97 32.60 45.17
C ASN A 140 8.12 33.70 44.10
N SER A 141 9.04 34.63 44.30
CA SER A 141 9.34 35.72 43.36
C SER A 141 9.89 35.27 42.00
N LYS A 142 10.02 33.97 41.77
CA LYS A 142 10.35 33.34 40.48
C LYS A 142 9.16 32.57 39.85
N GLY A 143 7.98 32.60 40.46
CA GLY A 143 6.78 31.91 39.97
C GLY A 143 6.69 30.42 40.32
N ASN A 144 7.51 29.92 41.27
CA ASN A 144 7.47 28.52 41.69
C ASN A 144 6.70 28.35 43.00
N TYR A 145 5.98 27.24 43.17
CA TYR A 145 5.32 26.89 44.42
C TYR A 145 6.32 26.73 45.58
N THR A 146 6.02 27.36 46.72
CA THR A 146 6.85 27.27 47.94
C THR A 146 6.64 25.97 48.72
N ASN A 147 5.61 25.19 48.40
CA ASN A 147 5.31 23.92 49.06
C ASN A 147 5.59 22.72 48.12
N PRO A 148 6.61 21.90 48.39
CA PRO A 148 6.93 20.69 47.62
C PRO A 148 5.85 19.60 47.67
N LEU A 149 4.91 19.63 48.62
CA LEU A 149 3.87 18.59 48.77
C LEU A 149 2.72 18.71 47.75
N LEU A 150 2.73 19.74 46.89
CA LEU A 150 1.71 19.88 45.85
C LEU A 150 1.87 18.86 44.71
N TYR A 151 3.06 18.27 44.51
CA TYR A 151 3.28 17.26 43.46
C TYR A 151 2.58 15.91 43.72
N GLU A 152 2.04 15.67 44.93
CA GLU A 152 1.22 14.49 45.25
C GLU A 152 -0.27 14.70 44.95
N ASP A 153 -0.66 15.85 44.39
CA ASP A 153 -2.05 16.10 44.00
C ASP A 153 -2.42 15.26 42.77
N PRO A 154 -3.51 14.46 42.81
CA PRO A 154 -3.96 13.67 41.66
C PRO A 154 -4.17 14.49 40.38
N ARG A 155 -4.48 15.79 40.49
CA ARG A 155 -4.64 16.70 39.33
C ARG A 155 -3.34 16.96 38.59
N SER A 156 -2.20 16.84 39.27
CA SER A 156 -0.89 16.94 38.61
C SER A 156 -0.63 15.74 37.69
N ILE A 157 -1.19 14.57 38.02
CA ILE A 157 -1.16 13.36 37.18
C ILE A 157 -2.03 13.57 35.94
N ASP A 158 -3.22 14.17 36.11
CA ASP A 158 -4.10 14.52 34.98
C ASP A 158 -3.44 15.54 34.03
N ASP A 159 -2.60 16.45 34.55
CA ASP A 159 -1.82 17.40 33.72
C ASP A 159 -0.74 16.70 32.87
N PHE A 160 -0.19 15.56 33.30
CA PHE A 160 0.69 14.75 32.43
C PHE A 160 -0.08 14.18 31.24
N TRP A 161 -1.33 13.75 31.45
CA TRP A 161 -2.18 13.28 30.36
C TRP A 161 -2.56 14.43 29.43
N HIS A 162 -2.96 15.56 29.99
CA HIS A 162 -3.28 16.78 29.26
C HIS A 162 -2.09 17.25 28.39
N ALA A 163 -0.87 17.18 28.92
CA ALA A 163 0.34 17.56 28.20
C ALA A 163 0.64 16.69 26.98
N ALA A 164 0.44 15.37 27.08
CA ALA A 164 0.60 14.50 25.92
C ALA A 164 -0.39 14.86 24.81
N VAL A 165 -1.63 15.12 25.18
CA VAL A 165 -2.71 15.47 24.25
C VAL A 165 -2.43 16.80 23.54
N ASN A 166 -2.06 17.83 24.30
CA ASN A 166 -1.72 19.15 23.74
C ASN A 166 -0.50 19.08 22.83
N GLY A 167 0.52 18.31 23.24
CA GLY A 167 1.70 18.06 22.41
C GLY A 167 1.51 16.98 21.34
N ARG A 168 0.28 16.54 21.02
CA ARG A 168 -0.06 15.48 20.03
C ARG A 168 0.63 14.12 20.19
N GLY A 169 1.33 13.88 21.29
CA GLY A 169 1.87 12.56 21.64
C GLY A 169 0.95 11.79 22.58
N ARG A 170 1.43 10.68 23.13
CA ARG A 170 0.58 9.74 23.87
C ARG A 170 0.92 9.73 25.36
N TYR A 171 -0.12 9.80 26.20
CA TYR A 171 -0.03 9.44 27.61
C TYR A 171 -0.15 7.93 27.79
N LEU A 172 0.69 7.36 28.64
CA LEU A 172 0.76 5.95 28.97
C LEU A 172 0.77 5.80 30.49
N SER A 173 -0.25 5.17 31.06
CA SER A 173 -0.21 4.71 32.45
C SER A 173 0.29 3.28 32.49
N ALA A 174 1.36 3.03 33.23
CA ALA A 174 2.00 1.73 33.35
C ALA A 174 1.92 1.24 34.79
N ASP A 175 1.14 0.18 35.02
CA ASP A 175 0.90 -0.38 36.36
C ASP A 175 1.86 -1.54 36.69
N ASP A 176 2.63 -2.00 35.68
CA ASP A 176 3.60 -3.08 35.80
C ASP A 176 4.83 -2.85 34.88
N PRO A 177 5.97 -3.53 35.11
CA PRO A 177 7.19 -3.35 34.31
C PRO A 177 7.03 -3.67 32.81
N ASP A 178 6.17 -4.63 32.43
CA ASP A 178 5.97 -5.00 31.02
C ASP A 178 5.17 -3.92 30.28
N SER A 179 4.24 -3.26 30.97
CA SER A 179 3.50 -2.11 30.45
C SER A 179 4.38 -0.88 30.21
N VAL A 180 5.46 -0.70 30.99
CA VAL A 180 6.48 0.35 30.74
C VAL A 180 7.27 0.04 29.47
N ILE A 181 7.73 -1.20 29.30
CA ILE A 181 8.48 -1.63 28.11
C ILE A 181 7.62 -1.51 26.85
N THR A 182 6.37 -1.96 26.94
CA THR A 182 5.37 -1.84 25.86
C THR A 182 5.10 -0.38 25.55
N GLY A 183 4.89 0.47 26.57
CA GLY A 183 4.60 1.89 26.39
C GLY A 183 5.75 2.67 25.74
N VAL A 184 7.00 2.46 26.18
CA VAL A 184 8.18 3.10 25.57
C VAL A 184 8.37 2.61 24.13
N SER A 185 8.15 1.31 23.88
CA SER A 185 8.18 0.75 22.53
C SER A 185 7.10 1.41 21.67
N ASP A 186 5.84 1.43 22.10
CA ASP A 186 4.72 2.06 21.40
C ASP A 186 4.95 3.55 21.10
N ALA A 187 5.58 4.29 22.02
CA ALA A 187 5.92 5.71 21.81
C ALA A 187 7.01 5.90 20.75
N LEU A 188 8.10 5.14 20.83
CA LEU A 188 9.17 5.14 19.80
C LEU A 188 8.64 4.64 18.45
N LEU A 189 7.70 3.70 18.51
CA LEU A 189 7.01 3.16 17.37
C LEU A 189 6.08 4.24 16.77
N ALA A 190 5.32 5.02 17.52
CA ALA A 190 4.46 6.08 16.97
C ALA A 190 5.25 7.14 16.19
N ILE A 191 6.50 7.40 16.58
CA ILE A 191 7.43 8.28 15.87
C ILE A 191 7.86 7.70 14.49
N GLN A 192 7.75 6.38 14.29
CA GLN A 192 8.14 5.69 13.04
C GLN A 192 7.03 5.60 11.97
N ASN A 193 5.83 6.15 12.19
CA ASN A 193 4.79 6.20 11.15
C ASN A 193 5.19 7.21 10.06
N SER A 194 6.02 6.79 9.11
CA SER A 194 6.47 7.62 8.00
C SER A 194 5.62 7.39 6.77
N SER A 195 5.07 8.46 6.20
CA SER A 195 4.65 8.44 4.79
C SER A 195 5.90 8.38 3.92
N GLY A 196 5.99 7.37 3.07
CA GLY A 196 7.09 7.13 2.16
C GLY A 196 6.64 7.19 0.70
N ALA A 197 7.50 7.69 -0.19
CA ALA A 197 7.36 7.43 -1.61
C ALA A 197 7.83 5.99 -1.86
N GLY A 198 6.94 5.14 -2.39
CA GLY A 198 7.25 3.73 -2.62
C GLY A 198 8.05 3.56 -3.90
N ALA A 199 7.41 3.83 -5.04
CA ALA A 199 7.95 3.54 -6.35
C ALA A 199 8.29 4.83 -7.12
N GLY A 200 9.08 4.68 -8.20
CA GLY A 200 9.36 5.79 -9.10
C GLY A 200 8.08 6.41 -9.67
N ALA A 201 8.07 7.73 -9.85
CA ALA A 201 6.94 8.43 -10.46
C ALA A 201 6.78 8.06 -11.94
N ALA A 202 5.56 8.16 -12.47
CA ALA A 202 5.26 8.07 -13.89
C ALA A 202 4.88 9.45 -14.42
N THR A 203 5.29 9.81 -15.63
CA THR A 203 4.90 11.08 -16.27
C THR A 203 3.95 10.83 -17.42
N SER A 204 3.05 11.79 -17.68
CA SER A 204 2.08 11.68 -18.75
C SER A 204 2.70 11.85 -20.15
N ALA A 205 3.80 12.60 -20.23
CA ALA A 205 4.60 12.78 -21.43
C ALA A 205 6.10 12.94 -21.09
N LEU A 206 6.97 12.57 -22.04
CA LEU A 206 8.42 12.80 -21.96
C LEU A 206 8.79 14.29 -22.10
N SER A 207 7.91 15.08 -22.72
CA SER A 207 8.01 16.54 -22.80
C SER A 207 6.63 17.10 -22.43
N PRO A 208 6.45 17.56 -21.17
CA PRO A 208 5.17 18.08 -20.70
C PRO A 208 4.65 19.21 -21.58
N VAL A 209 3.37 19.13 -21.97
CA VAL A 209 2.66 20.21 -22.67
C VAL A 209 1.35 20.49 -21.93
N ALA A 210 0.80 21.69 -22.06
CA ALA A 210 -0.44 22.03 -21.37
C ALA A 210 -1.56 21.03 -21.73
N GLY A 211 -2.15 20.39 -20.71
CA GLY A 211 -3.15 19.33 -20.87
C GLY A 211 -2.58 17.90 -20.99
N ASP A 212 -1.26 17.75 -20.97
CA ASP A 212 -0.52 16.48 -20.89
C ASP A 212 0.79 16.69 -20.10
N ASN A 213 0.63 17.24 -18.90
CA ASN A 213 1.69 17.70 -18.00
C ASN A 213 1.52 17.13 -16.57
N MET A 214 1.15 15.87 -16.44
CA MET A 214 0.92 15.25 -15.12
C MET A 214 2.10 14.36 -14.71
N ALA A 215 2.46 14.40 -13.43
CA ALA A 215 3.26 13.39 -12.77
C ALA A 215 2.38 12.58 -11.82
N TYR A 216 2.55 11.27 -11.83
CA TYR A 216 1.81 10.33 -11.02
C TYR A 216 2.77 9.65 -10.05
N THR A 217 2.51 9.84 -8.75
CA THR A 217 3.37 9.34 -7.69
C THR A 217 2.61 8.32 -6.87
N ALA A 218 3.23 7.15 -6.66
CA ALA A 218 2.73 6.13 -5.77
C ALA A 218 3.38 6.25 -4.40
N THR A 219 2.58 6.23 -3.34
CA THR A 219 3.03 6.38 -1.96
C THR A 219 2.49 5.26 -1.08
N PHE A 220 3.14 5.07 0.07
CA PHE A 220 2.67 4.19 1.12
C PHE A 220 2.82 4.86 2.49
N THR A 221 2.01 4.41 3.44
CA THR A 221 2.14 4.79 4.85
C THR A 221 2.55 3.55 5.62
N SER A 222 3.74 3.57 6.24
CA SER A 222 4.21 2.45 7.06
C SER A 222 3.27 2.21 8.24
N ARG A 223 3.23 0.96 8.70
CA ARG A 223 2.27 0.41 9.69
C ARG A 223 0.81 0.38 9.29
N GLU A 224 0.25 1.46 8.77
CA GLU A 224 -1.12 1.37 8.27
C GLU A 224 -1.19 0.44 7.05
N TRP A 225 -0.08 0.37 6.31
CA TRP A 225 0.06 -0.35 5.04
C TRP A 225 -1.07 0.03 4.11
N THR A 226 -1.33 1.34 4.04
CA THR A 226 -2.24 1.96 3.08
C THR A 226 -1.41 2.69 2.03
N GLY A 227 -1.90 2.68 0.79
CA GLY A 227 -1.27 3.36 -0.33
C GLY A 227 -2.11 4.49 -0.88
N ASP A 228 -1.46 5.34 -1.66
CA ASP A 228 -2.13 6.32 -2.50
C ASP A 228 -1.45 6.41 -3.86
N LEU A 229 -2.25 6.73 -4.89
CA LEU A 229 -1.77 7.17 -6.18
C LEU A 229 -2.23 8.61 -6.37
N GLN A 230 -1.27 9.51 -6.45
CA GLN A 230 -1.51 10.94 -6.48
C GLN A 230 -1.06 11.51 -7.82
N ALA A 231 -1.84 12.44 -8.36
CA ALA A 231 -1.49 13.13 -9.58
C ALA A 231 -1.15 14.59 -9.29
N TYR A 232 0.02 15.01 -9.71
CA TYR A 232 0.53 16.36 -9.57
C TYR A 232 0.68 17.00 -10.94
N GLU A 233 0.36 18.28 -11.04
CA GLU A 233 0.55 19.03 -12.26
C GLU A 233 2.00 19.54 -12.35
N ILE A 234 2.61 19.45 -13.52
CA ILE A 234 3.91 20.05 -13.84
C ILE A 234 3.64 21.38 -14.52
N ASP A 235 4.14 22.47 -13.94
CA ASP A 235 4.08 23.78 -14.58
C ASP A 235 4.96 23.77 -15.84
N VAL A 236 4.36 24.03 -17.00
CA VAL A 236 5.05 23.95 -18.29
C VAL A 236 5.97 25.15 -18.58
N VAL A 237 5.93 26.19 -17.75
CA VAL A 237 6.78 27.39 -17.85
C VAL A 237 7.95 27.27 -16.87
N THR A 238 7.70 26.91 -15.61
CA THR A 238 8.75 26.81 -14.58
C THR A 238 9.39 25.41 -14.50
N ASN A 239 8.74 24.37 -15.04
CA ASN A 239 9.08 22.96 -14.87
C ASN A 239 9.05 22.47 -13.42
N GLU A 240 8.35 23.20 -12.54
CA GLU A 240 8.17 22.83 -11.16
C GLU A 240 6.93 21.94 -10.99
N LEU A 241 7.01 21.03 -10.03
CA LEU A 241 5.90 20.17 -9.66
C LEU A 241 4.99 20.92 -8.68
N ALA A 242 3.67 20.86 -8.90
CA ALA A 242 2.70 21.43 -7.98
C ALA A 242 2.84 20.84 -6.56
N GLU A 243 2.68 21.67 -5.53
CA GLU A 243 2.77 21.24 -4.13
C GLU A 243 1.56 20.43 -3.67
N THR A 244 0.40 20.63 -4.31
CA THR A 244 -0.84 19.93 -3.98
C THR A 244 -1.22 18.95 -5.09
N PRO A 245 -1.64 17.72 -4.73
CA PRO A 245 -2.10 16.77 -5.71
C PRO A 245 -3.46 17.22 -6.25
N ARG A 246 -3.60 17.16 -7.58
CA ARG A 246 -4.86 17.40 -8.29
C ARG A 246 -5.95 16.42 -7.88
N TRP A 247 -5.56 15.17 -7.62
CA TRP A 247 -6.45 14.12 -7.12
C TRP A 247 -5.66 13.03 -6.40
N SER A 248 -6.35 12.30 -5.52
CA SER A 248 -5.88 11.15 -4.74
C SER A 248 -6.78 9.94 -5.04
N ALA A 249 -6.19 8.83 -5.50
CA ALA A 249 -6.90 7.60 -5.77
C ALA A 249 -7.47 6.97 -4.48
N LYS A 250 -6.73 7.03 -3.36
CA LYS A 250 -7.21 6.58 -2.04
C LYS A 250 -8.52 7.27 -1.67
N THR A 251 -8.58 8.59 -1.85
CA THR A 251 -9.78 9.39 -1.57
C THR A 251 -10.95 8.97 -2.45
N GLN A 252 -10.73 8.86 -3.76
CA GLN A 252 -11.78 8.47 -4.70
C GLN A 252 -12.27 7.04 -4.48
N LEU A 253 -11.37 6.09 -4.19
CA LEU A 253 -11.70 4.69 -3.97
C LEU A 253 -12.56 4.49 -2.72
N ASN A 254 -12.24 5.21 -1.63
CA ASN A 254 -13.02 5.14 -0.39
C ASN A 254 -14.49 5.57 -0.58
N THR A 255 -14.81 6.35 -1.63
CA THR A 255 -16.20 6.70 -1.97
C THR A 255 -16.98 5.59 -2.68
N GLN A 256 -16.30 4.53 -3.14
CA GLN A 256 -16.92 3.42 -3.88
C GLN A 256 -17.30 2.23 -2.98
N VAL A 257 -16.99 2.30 -1.68
CA VAL A 257 -17.18 1.20 -0.72
C VAL A 257 -18.07 1.62 0.46
N GLY A 258 -18.99 0.74 0.85
CA GLY A 258 -19.87 0.92 2.01
C GLY A 258 -19.53 -0.04 3.14
N ALA A 259 -20.40 -0.08 4.16
CA ALA A 259 -20.26 -1.04 5.25
C ALA A 259 -20.47 -2.48 4.75
N TYR A 260 -21.52 -2.72 3.97
CA TYR A 260 -21.94 -4.08 3.55
C TYR A 260 -22.15 -4.21 2.04
N CYS A 261 -21.62 -3.27 1.27
CA CYS A 261 -21.72 -3.23 -0.18
C CYS A 261 -20.50 -2.53 -0.78
N ASP A 262 -20.27 -2.74 -2.07
CA ASP A 262 -19.27 -1.99 -2.84
C ASP A 262 -19.67 -1.94 -4.32
N ASN A 263 -19.25 -0.88 -5.02
CA ASN A 263 -19.48 -0.71 -6.46
C ASN A 263 -18.23 -0.95 -7.30
N ARG A 264 -17.24 -1.67 -6.74
CA ARG A 264 -15.95 -1.89 -7.39
C ARG A 264 -16.03 -3.00 -8.43
N LYS A 265 -15.46 -2.78 -9.61
CA LYS A 265 -15.28 -3.81 -10.64
C LYS A 265 -13.95 -4.54 -10.43
N ILE A 266 -13.95 -5.55 -9.57
CA ILE A 266 -12.76 -6.37 -9.30
C ILE A 266 -12.91 -7.69 -10.05
N VAL A 267 -11.94 -8.01 -10.90
CA VAL A 267 -11.93 -9.18 -11.77
C VAL A 267 -10.75 -10.10 -11.46
N TYR A 268 -10.84 -11.36 -11.85
CA TYR A 268 -9.75 -12.33 -11.75
C TYR A 268 -9.75 -13.27 -12.95
N PHE A 269 -8.65 -14.01 -13.16
CA PHE A 269 -8.53 -14.94 -14.28
C PHE A 269 -9.39 -16.19 -14.09
N LYS A 270 -10.32 -16.40 -15.02
CA LYS A 270 -11.20 -17.57 -15.09
C LYS A 270 -10.91 -18.37 -16.35
N SER A 271 -10.37 -19.58 -16.18
CA SER A 271 -9.88 -20.42 -17.28
C SER A 271 -10.98 -20.89 -18.25
N SER A 272 -12.25 -20.83 -17.84
CA SER A 272 -13.41 -21.37 -18.56
C SER A 272 -14.29 -20.33 -19.29
N ASN A 273 -13.86 -19.06 -19.37
CA ASN A 273 -14.65 -17.97 -19.96
C ASN A 273 -14.05 -17.43 -21.29
N ALA A 274 -14.90 -16.94 -22.20
CA ALA A 274 -14.50 -16.30 -23.45
C ALA A 274 -13.63 -15.04 -23.25
N SER A 275 -13.91 -14.23 -22.23
CA SER A 275 -13.05 -13.09 -21.84
C SER A 275 -11.88 -13.48 -20.95
N LYS A 276 -11.85 -14.73 -20.48
CA LYS A 276 -10.99 -15.26 -19.41
C LYS A 276 -11.00 -14.47 -18.11
N LEU A 277 -11.98 -13.60 -17.88
CA LEU A 277 -12.16 -12.85 -16.64
C LEU A 277 -13.55 -13.10 -16.05
N ALA A 278 -13.65 -13.07 -14.73
CA ALA A 278 -14.90 -13.08 -13.99
C ALA A 278 -14.82 -12.14 -12.80
N ASN A 279 -15.96 -11.71 -12.27
CA ASN A 279 -15.97 -10.82 -11.12
C ASN A 279 -15.53 -11.58 -9.85
N PHE A 280 -14.63 -10.98 -9.07
CA PHE A 280 -14.18 -11.50 -7.78
C PHE A 280 -15.25 -11.24 -6.70
N THR A 281 -16.39 -11.95 -6.79
CA THR A 281 -17.57 -11.75 -5.93
C THR A 281 -18.02 -13.04 -5.27
N TRP A 282 -18.43 -12.96 -4.02
CA TRP A 282 -19.08 -14.05 -3.28
C TRP A 282 -20.07 -13.46 -2.28
N ASP A 283 -21.36 -13.62 -2.60
CA ASP A 283 -22.51 -13.02 -1.92
C ASP A 283 -22.31 -11.50 -1.73
N THR A 284 -21.74 -10.85 -2.76
CA THR A 284 -21.42 -9.43 -2.76
C THR A 284 -22.63 -8.62 -3.20
N LYS A 285 -22.94 -7.54 -2.48
CA LYS A 285 -23.99 -6.58 -2.83
C LYS A 285 -23.39 -5.30 -3.42
N ALA A 286 -24.02 -4.78 -4.48
CA ALA A 286 -23.75 -3.43 -4.98
C ALA A 286 -24.36 -2.38 -4.03
N CYS A 287 -23.77 -1.19 -3.96
CA CYS A 287 -24.30 -0.09 -3.17
C CYS A 287 -25.35 0.72 -3.95
N GLY A 288 -26.46 1.02 -3.29
CA GLY A 288 -27.48 1.96 -3.77
C GLY A 288 -27.15 3.42 -3.42
N THR A 289 -28.14 4.30 -3.58
CA THR A 289 -28.03 5.70 -3.17
C THR A 289 -27.85 5.81 -1.66
N GLY A 290 -26.68 6.27 -1.21
CA GLY A 290 -26.35 6.41 0.23
C GLY A 290 -25.34 5.40 0.77
N MET A 291 -24.71 4.58 -0.07
CA MET A 291 -23.70 3.57 0.34
C MET A 291 -24.24 2.44 1.22
N GLU A 292 -25.54 2.18 1.10
CA GLU A 292 -26.22 1.01 1.67
C GLU A 292 -26.42 -0.10 0.62
N PRO A 293 -26.54 -1.37 1.03
CA PRO A 293 -26.81 -2.47 0.10
C PRO A 293 -28.05 -2.21 -0.77
N GLY A 294 -27.85 -2.27 -2.08
CA GLY A 294 -28.92 -2.08 -3.06
C GLY A 294 -29.94 -3.23 -3.07
N PRO A 295 -31.09 -3.02 -3.73
CA PRO A 295 -32.15 -4.02 -3.81
C PRO A 295 -31.78 -5.24 -4.68
N ASP A 296 -30.77 -5.11 -5.53
CA ASP A 296 -30.34 -6.15 -6.46
C ASP A 296 -29.84 -7.41 -5.74
N ALA A 297 -29.97 -8.57 -6.39
CA ALA A 297 -29.49 -9.83 -5.85
C ALA A 297 -27.96 -9.80 -5.61
N ALA A 298 -27.49 -10.55 -4.61
CA ALA A 298 -26.04 -10.66 -4.38
C ALA A 298 -25.37 -11.41 -5.53
N SER A 299 -24.17 -10.96 -5.92
CA SER A 299 -23.34 -11.60 -6.95
C SER A 299 -22.38 -12.63 -6.33
N SER A 300 -22.24 -13.76 -7.02
CA SER A 300 -21.42 -14.90 -6.59
C SER A 300 -20.73 -15.57 -7.78
N GLU A 301 -19.72 -14.90 -8.35
CA GLU A 301 -18.98 -15.37 -9.54
C GLU A 301 -17.67 -16.10 -9.26
N LEU A 302 -17.11 -15.98 -8.05
CA LEU A 302 -15.88 -16.66 -7.65
C LEU A 302 -16.03 -18.19 -7.78
N GLU A 303 -15.07 -18.86 -8.41
CA GLU A 303 -15.12 -20.32 -8.62
C GLU A 303 -15.01 -21.12 -7.31
N ALA A 304 -15.62 -22.31 -7.29
CA ALA A 304 -15.74 -23.12 -6.08
C ALA A 304 -14.39 -23.55 -5.49
N ASP A 305 -13.39 -23.84 -6.34
CA ASP A 305 -12.01 -24.13 -5.93
C ASP A 305 -11.38 -22.94 -5.19
N LEU A 306 -11.53 -21.73 -5.73
CA LEU A 306 -10.99 -20.52 -5.11
C LEU A 306 -11.73 -20.14 -3.81
N ARG A 307 -13.04 -20.43 -3.71
CA ARG A 307 -13.78 -20.23 -2.45
C ARG A 307 -13.19 -21.02 -1.29
N THR A 308 -12.62 -22.20 -1.55
CA THR A 308 -11.98 -23.00 -0.50
C THR A 308 -10.80 -22.28 0.15
N LEU A 309 -10.06 -21.45 -0.60
CA LEU A 309 -8.93 -20.66 -0.07
C LEU A 309 -9.36 -19.65 1.00
N PHE A 310 -10.59 -19.13 0.89
CA PHE A 310 -11.16 -18.14 1.82
C PHE A 310 -12.01 -18.79 2.92
N SER A 311 -12.13 -20.11 2.93
CA SER A 311 -12.83 -20.88 3.97
C SER A 311 -11.94 -21.89 4.70
N ASP A 312 -10.64 -21.92 4.38
CA ASP A 312 -9.65 -22.80 4.99
C ASP A 312 -9.36 -22.38 6.44
N THR A 313 -9.94 -23.10 7.40
CA THR A 313 -9.78 -22.83 8.83
C THR A 313 -8.37 -23.09 9.35
N ALA A 314 -7.57 -23.94 8.69
CA ALA A 314 -6.18 -24.15 9.09
C ALA A 314 -5.34 -22.90 8.78
N LYS A 315 -5.60 -22.24 7.65
CA LYS A 315 -4.99 -20.95 7.31
C LYS A 315 -5.51 -19.82 8.19
N LEU A 316 -6.82 -19.69 8.32
CA LEU A 316 -7.45 -18.65 9.13
C LEU A 316 -7.06 -18.77 10.62
N GLY A 317 -6.80 -19.99 11.09
CA GLY A 317 -6.25 -20.28 12.41
C GLY A 317 -4.89 -19.66 12.71
N THR A 318 -4.18 -19.15 11.70
CA THR A 318 -2.88 -18.48 11.87
C THR A 318 -2.97 -16.97 12.10
N LEU A 319 -4.18 -16.40 11.99
CA LEU A 319 -4.43 -14.97 12.21
C LEU A 319 -4.32 -14.62 13.69
N ALA A 320 -3.75 -13.45 14.01
CA ALA A 320 -3.43 -13.09 15.40
C ALA A 320 -4.65 -13.06 16.32
N GLN A 321 -5.82 -12.65 15.81
CA GLN A 321 -7.05 -12.58 16.59
C GLN A 321 -7.71 -13.94 16.84
N TRP A 322 -7.33 -15.00 16.12
CA TRP A 322 -8.01 -16.31 16.17
C TRP A 322 -8.07 -16.95 17.57
N PRO A 323 -6.99 -16.96 18.39
CA PRO A 323 -7.03 -17.56 19.72
C PRO A 323 -8.05 -16.91 20.65
N SER A 324 -8.29 -15.61 20.48
CA SER A 324 -9.22 -14.80 21.26
C SER A 324 -10.66 -14.82 20.73
N MET A 325 -10.88 -15.40 19.54
CA MET A 325 -12.21 -15.51 18.94
C MET A 325 -13.06 -16.59 19.58
N LEU A 326 -14.33 -16.26 19.80
CA LEU A 326 -15.37 -17.20 20.20
C LEU A 326 -15.52 -18.32 19.18
N ASN A 327 -15.77 -19.52 19.70
CA ASN A 327 -16.14 -20.69 18.92
C ASN A 327 -17.62 -21.05 19.16
N ALA A 328 -18.17 -21.97 18.36
CA ALA A 328 -19.56 -22.40 18.45
C ALA A 328 -20.05 -22.82 19.85
N ALA A 329 -19.15 -23.19 20.78
CA ALA A 329 -19.53 -23.56 22.15
C ALA A 329 -19.99 -22.36 23.00
N ALA A 330 -19.70 -21.12 22.59
CA ALA A 330 -20.09 -19.88 23.28
C ALA A 330 -21.40 -19.26 22.76
N GLY A 331 -22.20 -20.00 21.97
CA GLY A 331 -23.48 -19.53 21.43
C GLY A 331 -23.37 -18.62 20.18
N PHE A 332 -22.20 -18.04 19.92
CA PHE A 332 -21.86 -17.34 18.68
C PHE A 332 -20.45 -17.73 18.21
N ASP A 333 -20.29 -18.06 16.92
CA ASP A 333 -19.03 -18.48 16.34
C ASP A 333 -18.39 -17.36 15.51
N GLN A 334 -17.46 -16.59 16.10
CA GLN A 334 -16.71 -15.56 15.40
C GLN A 334 -15.81 -16.15 14.30
N ARG A 335 -15.31 -17.37 14.49
CA ARG A 335 -14.42 -18.05 13.53
C ARG A 335 -15.15 -18.39 12.24
N ALA A 336 -16.42 -18.77 12.33
CA ALA A 336 -17.28 -18.97 11.16
C ALA A 336 -17.53 -17.67 10.37
N TRP A 337 -17.50 -16.52 11.03
CA TRP A 337 -17.69 -15.20 10.39
C TRP A 337 -16.41 -14.66 9.75
N LEU A 338 -15.24 -15.09 10.21
CA LEU A 338 -13.95 -14.78 9.61
C LEU A 338 -13.77 -15.41 8.21
N ALA A 339 -14.55 -16.44 7.89
CA ALA A 339 -14.44 -17.23 6.67
C ALA A 339 -15.48 -16.86 5.60
N GLY A 340 -15.18 -17.25 4.36
CA GLY A 340 -16.13 -17.31 3.25
C GLY A 340 -16.46 -15.95 2.63
N PRO A 341 -17.75 -15.65 2.33
CA PRO A 341 -18.14 -14.45 1.58
C PRO A 341 -17.77 -13.15 2.30
N ARG A 342 -17.75 -13.14 3.63
CA ARG A 342 -17.40 -11.96 4.45
C ARG A 342 -15.93 -11.57 4.27
N LEU A 343 -15.04 -12.56 4.21
CA LEU A 343 -13.61 -12.32 3.95
C LEU A 343 -13.40 -11.79 2.53
N VAL A 344 -14.06 -12.40 1.53
CA VAL A 344 -14.00 -11.91 0.14
C VAL A 344 -14.50 -10.46 0.07
N ASN A 345 -15.64 -10.16 0.69
CA ASN A 345 -16.20 -8.80 0.72
C ASN A 345 -15.31 -7.80 1.48
N PHE A 346 -14.63 -8.22 2.55
CA PHE A 346 -13.61 -7.40 3.21
C PHE A 346 -12.44 -7.09 2.26
N LEU A 347 -11.92 -8.09 1.54
CA LEU A 347 -10.86 -7.91 0.55
C LEU A 347 -11.29 -6.99 -0.60
N ARG A 348 -12.56 -7.03 -0.99
CA ARG A 348 -13.15 -6.09 -1.94
C ARG A 348 -13.27 -4.66 -1.39
N GLY A 349 -13.16 -4.45 -0.08
CA GLY A 349 -13.16 -3.13 0.54
C GLY A 349 -14.35 -2.83 1.44
N GLN A 350 -15.29 -3.76 1.63
CA GLN A 350 -16.41 -3.57 2.55
C GLN A 350 -15.91 -3.50 4.00
N ARG A 351 -16.48 -2.58 4.78
CA ARG A 351 -15.92 -2.17 6.09
C ARG A 351 -16.75 -2.58 7.30
N GLY A 352 -17.92 -3.15 7.10
CA GLY A 352 -18.91 -3.39 8.15
C GLY A 352 -18.45 -4.35 9.25
N TYR A 353 -17.48 -5.21 8.96
CA TYR A 353 -16.92 -6.19 9.90
C TYR A 353 -15.49 -5.85 10.40
N GLU A 354 -14.99 -4.65 10.11
CA GLU A 354 -13.73 -4.12 10.66
C GLU A 354 -13.84 -3.76 12.14
N GLU A 355 -12.70 -3.58 12.80
CA GLU A 355 -12.56 -3.24 14.24
C GLU A 355 -12.87 -4.43 15.15
N TYR A 356 -12.12 -5.53 14.97
CA TYR A 356 -12.23 -6.72 15.81
C TYR A 356 -12.36 -6.38 17.31
N VAL A 357 -13.34 -7.02 17.95
CA VAL A 357 -13.57 -6.94 19.40
C VAL A 357 -13.47 -8.35 19.98
N ALA A 358 -12.57 -8.54 20.94
CA ALA A 358 -12.48 -9.75 21.74
C ALA A 358 -13.59 -9.72 22.80
N ASP A 359 -14.37 -10.78 22.94
CA ASP A 359 -15.49 -10.87 23.89
C ASP A 359 -15.03 -11.05 25.36
N ALA A 360 -13.77 -10.74 25.70
CA ALA A 360 -13.24 -10.93 27.04
C ALA A 360 -13.90 -10.00 28.09
N ASP A 361 -14.62 -8.96 27.66
CA ASP A 361 -15.21 -7.99 28.57
C ASP A 361 -16.66 -8.30 28.99
N GLY A 362 -17.38 -9.21 28.32
CA GLY A 362 -18.79 -9.49 28.65
C GLY A 362 -19.70 -8.25 28.65
N ILE A 363 -19.24 -7.12 28.09
CA ILE A 363 -20.00 -5.88 28.00
C ILE A 363 -20.92 -5.99 26.78
N VAL A 364 -22.13 -6.48 27.05
CA VAL A 364 -23.29 -6.22 26.19
C VAL A 364 -23.65 -4.74 26.39
N ASP A 365 -23.15 -3.85 25.54
CA ASP A 365 -23.56 -2.45 25.55
C ASP A 365 -25.03 -2.33 25.09
N SER A 366 -25.93 -2.42 26.08
CA SER A 366 -27.38 -2.32 25.90
C SER A 366 -27.87 -0.99 25.31
N ALA A 367 -27.00 0.01 25.13
CA ALA A 367 -27.36 1.31 24.56
C ALA A 367 -27.20 1.37 23.03
N LYS A 368 -26.60 0.37 22.37
CA LYS A 368 -26.48 0.34 20.91
C LYS A 368 -27.62 -0.46 20.24
N PRO A 369 -28.07 -0.06 19.03
CA PRO A 369 -29.13 -0.77 18.30
C PRO A 369 -28.82 -2.28 18.21
N ALA A 370 -29.85 -3.14 18.17
CA ALA A 370 -29.74 -4.60 18.18
C ALA A 370 -28.79 -5.21 17.11
N GLU A 371 -28.39 -4.42 16.11
CA GLU A 371 -27.42 -4.79 15.08
C GLU A 371 -25.95 -4.66 15.52
N MET A 372 -25.67 -3.90 16.59
CA MET A 372 -24.34 -3.65 17.16
C MET A 372 -24.10 -4.36 18.50
N THR A 373 -25.11 -5.01 19.07
CA THR A 373 -25.05 -5.58 20.44
C THR A 373 -24.37 -6.96 20.53
N GLN A 374 -23.92 -7.56 19.41
CA GLN A 374 -23.18 -8.83 19.41
C GLN A 374 -22.08 -8.89 18.33
N THR A 375 -20.81 -8.92 18.76
CA THR A 375 -19.69 -9.75 18.26
C THR A 375 -19.49 -10.01 16.75
N ARG A 376 -19.89 -9.11 15.84
CA ARG A 376 -19.72 -9.31 14.37
C ARG A 376 -18.46 -8.71 13.76
N LYS A 377 -17.68 -7.93 14.50
CA LYS A 377 -16.41 -7.37 14.03
C LYS A 377 -15.30 -8.40 14.16
N VAL A 378 -14.74 -8.83 13.03
CA VAL A 378 -13.79 -9.96 12.97
C VAL A 378 -12.49 -9.62 12.23
N PHE A 379 -12.47 -8.49 11.53
CA PHE A 379 -11.33 -8.06 10.71
C PHE A 379 -10.62 -6.84 11.32
N ARG A 380 -9.39 -6.59 10.87
CA ARG A 380 -8.64 -5.37 11.21
C ARG A 380 -9.38 -4.10 10.77
N LYS A 381 -9.10 -3.00 11.46
CA LYS A 381 -9.46 -1.65 10.99
C LYS A 381 -8.53 -1.24 9.84
N ARG A 382 -9.07 -0.56 8.82
CA ARG A 382 -8.28 0.04 7.74
C ARG A 382 -8.49 1.54 7.67
N GLU A 383 -7.42 2.31 7.48
CA GLU A 383 -7.50 3.76 7.21
C GLU A 383 -7.79 4.07 5.72
N GLY A 384 -7.64 3.06 4.83
CA GLY A 384 -8.01 3.15 3.43
C GLY A 384 -8.15 1.77 2.79
N VAL A 385 -8.91 1.69 1.70
CA VAL A 385 -9.10 0.43 0.96
C VAL A 385 -7.91 0.10 0.07
N LEU A 386 -7.27 1.12 -0.52
CA LEU A 386 -6.11 0.94 -1.37
C LEU A 386 -4.90 0.48 -0.54
N GLY A 387 -4.37 -0.69 -0.88
CA GLY A 387 -3.16 -1.22 -0.25
C GLY A 387 -1.92 -0.37 -0.54
N ASP A 388 -0.86 -0.56 0.26
CA ASP A 388 0.41 0.12 0.04
C ASP A 388 1.01 -0.17 -1.34
N ILE A 389 1.57 0.86 -1.98
CA ILE A 389 2.27 0.75 -3.26
C ILE A 389 3.76 1.00 -3.00
N VAL A 390 4.54 -0.07 -2.86
CA VAL A 390 5.94 0.01 -2.45
C VAL A 390 6.88 -0.04 -3.64
N ASN A 391 6.84 -1.04 -4.52
CA ASN A 391 7.79 -1.11 -5.65
C ASN A 391 7.14 -1.00 -7.03
N SER A 392 5.80 -0.94 -7.09
CA SER A 392 5.09 -0.87 -8.36
C SER A 392 5.10 0.55 -8.92
N GLN A 393 5.90 0.77 -9.97
CA GLN A 393 5.86 2.01 -10.73
C GLN A 393 4.57 2.07 -11.56
N PRO A 394 3.78 3.15 -11.49
CA PRO A 394 2.58 3.28 -12.29
C PRO A 394 2.87 3.28 -13.80
N ALA A 395 2.02 2.65 -14.60
CA ALA A 395 2.07 2.68 -16.05
C ALA A 395 0.93 3.53 -16.61
N TYR A 396 1.26 4.69 -17.18
CA TYR A 396 0.30 5.55 -17.87
C TYR A 396 0.13 5.11 -19.32
N VAL A 397 -1.10 4.77 -19.71
CA VAL A 397 -1.44 4.28 -21.04
C VAL A 397 -2.48 5.18 -21.67
N LYS A 398 -2.17 5.65 -22.88
CA LYS A 398 -3.01 6.54 -23.70
C LYS A 398 -3.06 6.01 -25.14
N GLU A 399 -3.20 6.85 -26.16
CA GLU A 399 -3.08 6.43 -27.56
C GLU A 399 -1.72 5.74 -27.86
N PRO A 400 -1.68 4.79 -28.82
CA PRO A 400 -0.44 4.16 -29.26
C PRO A 400 0.62 5.15 -29.77
N THR A 401 1.80 5.12 -29.16
CA THR A 401 2.92 6.04 -29.46
C THR A 401 3.91 5.50 -30.50
N GLN A 402 3.98 4.17 -30.70
CA GLN A 402 4.93 3.56 -31.65
C GLN A 402 4.49 3.79 -33.10
N ASN A 403 5.36 3.48 -34.05
CA ASN A 403 5.10 3.60 -35.48
C ASN A 403 5.54 2.34 -36.24
N TYR A 404 5.19 1.16 -35.70
CA TYR A 404 5.56 -0.13 -36.29
C TYR A 404 5.17 -0.22 -37.77
N GLN A 405 6.09 -0.75 -38.56
CA GLN A 405 5.88 -0.99 -39.99
C GLN A 405 5.12 -2.30 -40.27
N ASP A 406 4.87 -3.08 -39.22
CA ASP A 406 4.07 -4.30 -39.28
C ASP A 406 2.66 -4.05 -39.85
N ALA A 407 2.20 -4.97 -40.69
CA ALA A 407 0.90 -4.87 -41.36
C ALA A 407 -0.26 -4.69 -40.35
N GLY A 408 -1.12 -3.70 -40.62
CA GLY A 408 -2.30 -3.38 -39.82
C GLY A 408 -2.06 -2.41 -38.66
N TYR A 409 -0.80 -2.13 -38.27
CA TYR A 409 -0.54 -1.31 -37.09
C TYR A 409 -1.02 0.13 -37.25
N GLN A 410 -0.84 0.74 -38.42
CA GLN A 410 -1.31 2.11 -38.67
C GLN A 410 -2.83 2.24 -38.53
N ALA A 411 -3.58 1.21 -38.93
CA ALA A 411 -5.03 1.18 -38.73
C ALA A 411 -5.39 1.08 -37.25
N PHE A 412 -4.69 0.21 -36.50
CA PHE A 412 -4.85 0.08 -35.05
C PHE A 412 -4.56 1.39 -34.31
N ARG A 413 -3.44 2.06 -34.64
CA ARG A 413 -3.11 3.37 -34.07
C ARG A 413 -4.21 4.38 -34.31
N ASN A 414 -4.69 4.47 -35.55
CA ASN A 414 -5.76 5.39 -35.92
C ASN A 414 -7.06 5.10 -35.16
N ALA A 415 -7.42 3.83 -35.01
CA ALA A 415 -8.61 3.41 -34.26
C ALA A 415 -8.52 3.73 -32.76
N ASN A 416 -7.32 3.77 -32.18
CA ASN A 416 -7.10 4.00 -30.75
C ASN A 416 -6.58 5.41 -30.42
N LYS A 417 -6.69 6.37 -31.35
CA LYS A 417 -6.28 7.77 -31.12
C LYS A 417 -7.01 8.45 -29.97
N THR A 418 -8.24 8.03 -29.70
CA THR A 418 -9.11 8.59 -28.65
C THR A 418 -9.27 7.64 -27.46
N ARG A 419 -8.36 6.68 -27.28
CA ARG A 419 -8.40 5.77 -26.15
C ARG A 419 -8.36 6.57 -24.84
N ALA A 420 -9.31 6.28 -23.96
CA ALA A 420 -9.36 6.89 -22.63
C ALA A 420 -8.05 6.60 -21.88
N PRO A 421 -7.33 7.62 -21.37
CA PRO A 421 -6.08 7.38 -20.69
C PRO A 421 -6.28 6.78 -19.29
N MET A 422 -5.48 5.77 -18.98
CA MET A 422 -5.54 5.01 -17.73
C MET A 422 -4.17 4.93 -17.07
N ILE A 423 -4.16 4.78 -15.75
CA ILE A 423 -2.97 4.38 -15.00
C ILE A 423 -3.19 3.00 -14.42
N TYR A 424 -2.20 2.14 -14.61
CA TYR A 424 -2.16 0.81 -14.00
C TYR A 424 -1.07 0.74 -12.96
N VAL A 425 -1.38 0.22 -11.77
CA VAL A 425 -0.40 0.10 -10.69
C VAL A 425 -0.74 -1.10 -9.80
N GLY A 426 0.27 -1.86 -9.40
CA GLY A 426 0.12 -2.95 -8.44
C GLY A 426 0.10 -2.43 -7.00
N ALA A 427 -0.77 -2.98 -6.16
CA ALA A 427 -0.82 -2.69 -4.74
C ALA A 427 -0.81 -3.96 -3.87
N ASN A 428 -0.35 -3.81 -2.63
CA ASN A 428 -0.23 -4.88 -1.65
C ASN A 428 -1.56 -5.22 -0.95
N ASP A 429 -2.70 -4.71 -1.42
CA ASP A 429 -4.01 -5.30 -1.14
C ASP A 429 -4.30 -6.54 -2.01
N GLY A 430 -3.37 -6.89 -2.91
CA GLY A 430 -3.41 -8.08 -3.74
C GLY A 430 -3.89 -7.84 -5.16
N MET A 431 -3.97 -6.59 -5.61
CA MET A 431 -4.56 -6.26 -6.90
C MET A 431 -3.67 -5.37 -7.76
N LEU A 432 -3.83 -5.50 -9.07
CA LEU A 432 -3.52 -4.44 -10.02
C LEU A 432 -4.73 -3.52 -10.11
N HIS A 433 -4.55 -2.22 -9.89
CA HIS A 433 -5.61 -1.23 -10.02
C HIS A 433 -5.50 -0.47 -11.34
N ALA A 434 -6.65 -0.17 -11.95
CA ALA A 434 -6.76 0.68 -13.12
C ALA A 434 -7.53 1.95 -12.76
N PHE A 435 -6.86 3.11 -12.80
CA PHE A 435 -7.44 4.41 -12.47
C PHE A 435 -7.63 5.27 -13.71
N ASN A 436 -8.78 5.96 -13.79
CA ASN A 436 -9.03 6.93 -14.85
C ASN A 436 -8.10 8.14 -14.70
N ALA A 437 -7.38 8.49 -15.75
CA ALA A 437 -6.43 9.59 -15.77
C ALA A 437 -6.68 10.51 -16.98
N PRO A 438 -7.87 11.13 -17.08
CA PRO A 438 -8.24 11.96 -18.22
C PRO A 438 -7.26 13.12 -18.40
N ARG A 439 -6.94 13.44 -19.66
CA ARG A 439 -6.06 14.57 -20.04
C ARG A 439 -6.70 15.94 -19.74
N THR A 440 -8.02 16.01 -19.88
CA THR A 440 -8.78 17.23 -19.66
C THR A 440 -9.18 17.37 -18.19
N ALA A 441 -9.61 18.57 -17.80
CA ALA A 441 -10.12 18.85 -16.45
C ALA A 441 -11.48 18.20 -16.12
N ASP A 442 -11.73 16.99 -16.63
CA ASP A 442 -12.83 16.17 -16.16
C ASP A 442 -12.56 15.71 -14.72
N THR A 443 -13.02 16.53 -13.78
CA THR A 443 -12.93 16.26 -12.36
C THR A 443 -13.91 15.18 -11.89
N SER A 444 -14.85 14.76 -12.75
CA SER A 444 -15.89 13.80 -12.36
C SER A 444 -15.41 12.35 -12.34
N THR A 445 -14.38 12.02 -13.13
CA THR A 445 -13.83 10.66 -13.26
C THR A 445 -12.37 10.54 -12.84
N GLN A 446 -11.61 11.64 -12.77
CA GLN A 446 -10.18 11.63 -12.45
C GLN A 446 -9.88 10.89 -11.12
N GLY A 447 -8.88 10.00 -11.15
CA GLY A 447 -8.46 9.23 -9.98
C GLY A 447 -9.45 8.15 -9.52
N LYS A 448 -10.64 8.02 -10.13
CA LYS A 448 -11.57 6.93 -9.81
C LYS A 448 -11.06 5.61 -10.38
N GLU A 449 -11.10 4.58 -9.55
CA GLU A 449 -10.86 3.20 -9.99
C GLU A 449 -11.92 2.79 -11.01
N ALA A 450 -11.49 2.37 -12.19
CA ALA A 450 -12.37 1.82 -13.23
C ALA A 450 -12.56 0.31 -13.05
N TRP A 451 -11.49 -0.39 -12.68
CA TRP A 451 -11.49 -1.80 -12.31
C TRP A 451 -10.19 -2.18 -11.60
N ALA A 452 -10.16 -3.35 -10.97
CA ALA A 452 -8.96 -3.97 -10.43
C ALA A 452 -8.88 -5.45 -10.83
N TYR A 453 -7.67 -6.00 -10.90
CA TYR A 453 -7.41 -7.39 -11.24
C TYR A 453 -6.67 -8.11 -10.11
N VAL A 454 -7.17 -9.28 -9.71
CA VAL A 454 -6.57 -10.13 -8.67
C VAL A 454 -5.93 -11.36 -9.33
N PRO A 455 -4.59 -11.47 -9.35
CA PRO A 455 -3.92 -12.67 -9.84
C PRO A 455 -4.22 -13.89 -8.97
N ARG A 456 -4.41 -15.07 -9.57
CA ARG A 456 -4.72 -16.31 -8.81
C ARG A 456 -3.60 -16.68 -7.83
N ALA A 457 -2.34 -16.45 -8.22
CA ALA A 457 -1.17 -16.77 -7.43
C ALA A 457 -1.11 -16.09 -6.04
N VAL A 458 -1.75 -14.91 -5.87
CA VAL A 458 -1.76 -14.20 -4.59
C VAL A 458 -2.93 -14.57 -3.69
N MET A 459 -4.04 -15.08 -4.26
CA MET A 459 -5.29 -15.33 -3.54
C MET A 459 -5.13 -16.24 -2.31
N GLY A 460 -4.26 -17.25 -2.42
CA GLY A 460 -4.01 -18.21 -1.34
C GLY A 460 -3.44 -17.61 -0.06
N ASN A 461 -2.93 -16.37 -0.10
CA ASN A 461 -2.37 -15.63 1.03
C ASN A 461 -3.16 -14.37 1.39
N MET A 462 -4.14 -13.94 0.57
CA MET A 462 -4.87 -12.68 0.79
C MET A 462 -5.66 -12.67 2.11
N PHE A 463 -6.02 -13.82 2.66
CA PHE A 463 -6.66 -13.90 3.98
C PHE A 463 -5.85 -13.20 5.10
N ARG A 464 -4.51 -13.09 4.93
CA ARG A 464 -3.64 -12.39 5.88
C ARG A 464 -3.91 -10.89 5.98
N LEU A 465 -4.50 -10.28 4.95
CA LEU A 465 -4.89 -8.87 4.96
C LEU A 465 -5.96 -8.54 6.01
N ALA A 466 -6.63 -9.56 6.54
CA ALA A 466 -7.64 -9.44 7.58
C ALA A 466 -7.06 -9.51 9.01
N ASP A 467 -5.76 -9.80 9.17
CA ASP A 467 -5.10 -9.95 10.47
C ASP A 467 -5.11 -8.63 11.26
N THR A 468 -5.52 -8.66 12.51
CA THR A 468 -5.56 -7.46 13.38
C THR A 468 -4.18 -6.91 13.68
N GLU A 469 -3.14 -7.73 13.55
CA GLU A 469 -1.73 -7.35 13.71
C GLU A 469 -1.05 -7.02 12.38
N TYR A 470 -1.80 -6.86 11.28
CA TYR A 470 -1.22 -6.58 9.95
C TYR A 470 -0.37 -5.30 9.92
N GLU A 471 -0.56 -4.40 10.89
CA GLU A 471 0.26 -3.20 11.03
C GLU A 471 1.72 -3.46 11.40
N PHE A 472 2.00 -4.59 12.04
CA PHE A 472 3.36 -4.98 12.36
C PHE A 472 4.08 -5.50 11.10
N GLU A 473 5.30 -5.04 10.88
CA GLU A 473 6.14 -5.44 9.73
C GLU A 473 6.29 -6.97 9.62
N SER A 474 6.33 -7.68 10.75
CA SER A 474 6.43 -9.15 10.78
C SER A 474 5.22 -9.86 10.15
N LYS A 475 4.05 -9.20 10.14
CA LYS A 475 2.76 -9.69 9.61
C LYS A 475 2.44 -9.15 8.23
N HIS A 476 2.94 -7.98 7.87
CA HIS A 476 2.81 -7.44 6.51
C HIS A 476 3.36 -8.42 5.48
N ARG A 477 2.72 -8.41 4.31
CA ARG A 477 3.10 -9.25 3.18
C ARG A 477 2.94 -8.43 1.91
N PHE A 478 3.92 -8.55 1.03
CA PHE A 478 3.79 -8.11 -0.34
C PHE A 478 2.81 -9.03 -1.10
N PHE A 479 2.11 -8.46 -2.08
CA PHE A 479 1.24 -9.22 -2.97
C PHE A 479 1.47 -8.83 -4.44
N VAL A 480 0.74 -7.86 -4.98
CA VAL A 480 0.95 -7.39 -6.35
C VAL A 480 1.85 -6.17 -6.32
N ASP A 481 3.16 -6.40 -6.26
CA ASP A 481 4.14 -5.34 -6.04
C ASP A 481 5.00 -5.06 -7.30
N GLY A 482 4.89 -5.90 -8.33
CA GLY A 482 5.59 -5.70 -9.61
C GLY A 482 5.09 -4.49 -10.37
N SER A 483 5.99 -3.80 -11.07
CA SER A 483 5.62 -2.71 -11.97
C SER A 483 4.98 -3.28 -13.25
N PRO A 484 3.76 -2.87 -13.64
CA PRO A 484 3.18 -3.28 -14.91
C PRO A 484 3.96 -2.71 -16.09
N ILE A 485 4.20 -3.55 -17.10
CA ILE A 485 4.81 -3.18 -18.38
C ILE A 485 3.75 -3.27 -19.47
N VAL A 486 3.69 -2.27 -20.34
CA VAL A 486 2.68 -2.17 -21.40
C VAL A 486 3.35 -2.10 -22.77
N GLY A 487 2.81 -2.81 -23.74
CA GLY A 487 3.30 -2.80 -25.11
C GLY A 487 2.25 -3.29 -26.10
N ASP A 488 2.30 -2.76 -27.33
CA ASP A 488 1.42 -3.21 -28.40
C ASP A 488 1.97 -4.49 -29.03
N ILE A 489 1.12 -5.50 -29.18
CA ILE A 489 1.43 -6.78 -29.80
C ILE A 489 0.45 -7.09 -30.94
N LYS A 490 0.88 -7.93 -31.87
CA LYS A 490 -0.01 -8.52 -32.87
C LYS A 490 -0.38 -9.94 -32.47
N ASP A 491 -1.67 -10.16 -32.25
CA ASP A 491 -2.20 -11.46 -31.84
C ASP A 491 -2.54 -12.32 -33.06
N ALA A 492 -1.62 -13.22 -33.40
CA ALA A 492 -1.81 -14.17 -34.51
C ALA A 492 -3.00 -15.13 -34.29
N ASN A 493 -3.42 -15.35 -33.04
CA ASN A 493 -4.53 -16.26 -32.71
C ASN A 493 -5.89 -15.57 -32.76
N ASP A 494 -5.93 -14.24 -32.89
CA ASP A 494 -7.14 -13.43 -33.00
C ASP A 494 -7.16 -12.72 -34.36
N GLY A 495 -7.03 -13.49 -35.44
CA GLY A 495 -7.07 -12.98 -36.81
C GLY A 495 -5.93 -12.02 -37.17
N GLY A 496 -4.86 -11.94 -36.37
CA GLY A 496 -3.80 -10.96 -36.55
C GLY A 496 -4.16 -9.56 -36.04
N ASN A 497 -5.14 -9.44 -35.15
CA ASN A 497 -5.55 -8.18 -34.54
C ASN A 497 -4.47 -7.64 -33.60
N TRP A 498 -4.33 -6.31 -33.59
CA TRP A 498 -3.43 -5.61 -32.68
C TRP A 498 -4.08 -5.38 -31.33
N LYS A 499 -3.28 -5.49 -30.27
CA LYS A 499 -3.71 -5.33 -28.88
C LYS A 499 -2.66 -4.55 -28.11
N THR A 500 -3.10 -3.77 -27.11
CA THR A 500 -2.23 -3.23 -26.07
C THR A 500 -2.21 -4.21 -24.90
N LEU A 501 -1.09 -4.91 -24.76
CA LEU A 501 -0.86 -5.91 -23.71
C LEU A 501 -0.27 -5.23 -22.47
N LEU A 502 -0.83 -5.50 -21.31
CA LEU A 502 -0.24 -5.21 -20.01
C LEU A 502 0.27 -6.52 -19.41
N VAL A 503 1.52 -6.53 -18.94
CA VAL A 503 2.15 -7.67 -18.26
C VAL A 503 2.65 -7.22 -16.89
N GLY A 504 2.30 -7.94 -15.84
CA GLY A 504 2.76 -7.65 -14.48
C GLY A 504 3.41 -8.87 -13.82
N GLY A 505 4.40 -8.59 -12.97
CA GLY A 505 4.95 -9.55 -12.00
C GLY A 505 4.39 -9.30 -10.60
N LEU A 506 4.82 -10.12 -9.64
CA LEU A 506 4.38 -10.08 -8.24
C LEU A 506 5.52 -9.67 -7.29
N ASN A 507 6.75 -9.50 -7.78
CA ASN A 507 7.96 -9.29 -6.97
C ASN A 507 8.00 -10.30 -5.80
N LYS A 508 7.98 -9.80 -4.56
CA LYS A 508 8.04 -10.60 -3.34
C LYS A 508 6.70 -11.29 -3.01
N GLY A 509 5.59 -10.83 -3.57
CA GLY A 509 4.28 -11.33 -3.20
C GLY A 509 3.87 -12.65 -3.85
N GLY A 510 4.61 -13.10 -4.86
CA GLY A 510 4.37 -14.42 -5.45
C GLY A 510 5.34 -14.79 -6.56
N LYS A 511 5.20 -16.02 -7.04
CA LYS A 511 6.00 -16.59 -8.12
C LYS A 511 5.11 -16.77 -9.35
N GLY A 512 4.90 -15.68 -10.06
CA GLY A 512 4.00 -15.64 -11.21
C GLY A 512 4.07 -14.33 -11.97
N TYR A 513 3.62 -14.41 -13.22
CA TYR A 513 3.35 -13.28 -14.11
C TYR A 513 1.94 -13.40 -14.65
N TYR A 514 1.32 -12.27 -14.95
CA TYR A 514 0.00 -12.23 -15.58
C TYR A 514 -0.01 -11.25 -16.75
N ALA A 515 -0.91 -11.46 -17.69
CA ALA A 515 -1.12 -10.54 -18.80
C ALA A 515 -2.60 -10.28 -19.10
N LEU A 516 -2.89 -9.03 -19.42
CA LEU A 516 -4.22 -8.50 -19.72
C LEU A 516 -4.19 -7.74 -21.05
N ASP A 517 -5.24 -7.88 -21.84
CA ASP A 517 -5.51 -7.00 -22.98
C ASP A 517 -6.27 -5.78 -22.46
N VAL A 518 -5.59 -4.63 -22.52
CA VAL A 518 -6.10 -3.31 -22.09
C VAL A 518 -6.33 -2.39 -23.28
N THR A 519 -6.54 -2.95 -24.47
CA THR A 519 -6.85 -2.17 -25.68
C THR A 519 -8.09 -1.31 -25.48
N ASP A 520 -9.16 -1.93 -24.96
CA ASP A 520 -10.35 -1.23 -24.47
C ASP A 520 -10.28 -1.12 -22.93
N PRO A 521 -9.99 0.07 -22.38
CA PRO A 521 -9.84 0.25 -20.95
C PRO A 521 -11.13 0.04 -20.15
N ALA A 522 -12.31 0.13 -20.77
CA ALA A 522 -13.60 -0.13 -20.10
C ALA A 522 -13.89 -1.63 -19.94
N SER A 523 -13.37 -2.44 -20.87
CA SER A 523 -13.64 -3.87 -20.99
C SER A 523 -12.34 -4.67 -21.17
N PRO A 524 -11.47 -4.74 -20.13
CA PRO A 524 -10.24 -5.51 -20.21
C PRO A 524 -10.55 -7.00 -20.43
N LYS A 525 -9.61 -7.72 -21.06
CA LYS A 525 -9.70 -9.17 -21.25
C LYS A 525 -8.48 -9.86 -20.65
N GLY A 526 -8.69 -11.05 -20.11
CA GLY A 526 -7.62 -11.89 -19.58
C GLY A 526 -6.88 -12.56 -20.73
N MET A 527 -5.55 -12.45 -20.75
CA MET A 527 -4.74 -13.13 -21.77
C MET A 527 -4.23 -14.45 -21.21
N TRP A 528 -3.46 -14.41 -20.13
CA TRP A 528 -2.88 -15.58 -19.49
C TRP A 528 -2.28 -15.26 -18.11
N GLU A 529 -2.08 -16.31 -17.31
CA GLU A 529 -1.21 -16.32 -16.13
C GLU A 529 -0.10 -17.36 -16.37
N PHE A 530 1.12 -17.07 -15.90
CA PHE A 530 2.30 -17.92 -15.97
C PHE A 530 2.90 -18.04 -14.56
N ASP A 531 2.61 -19.15 -13.90
CA ASP A 531 2.90 -19.35 -12.47
C ASP A 531 3.93 -20.45 -12.23
N LEU A 532 4.45 -20.49 -11.00
CA LEU A 532 5.19 -21.65 -10.50
C LEU A 532 4.28 -22.89 -10.52
N THR A 533 4.80 -23.99 -11.04
CA THR A 533 4.10 -25.29 -11.04
C THR A 533 5.04 -26.41 -10.58
N THR A 534 4.51 -27.59 -10.28
CA THR A 534 5.34 -28.77 -10.00
C THR A 534 5.96 -29.38 -11.26
N THR A 535 5.51 -28.97 -12.46
CA THR A 535 5.94 -29.53 -13.74
C THR A 535 7.02 -28.66 -14.38
N CYS A 536 8.12 -29.28 -14.77
CA CYS A 536 9.22 -28.59 -15.45
C CYS A 536 9.01 -28.51 -16.96
N PHE A 537 9.60 -27.48 -17.57
CA PHE A 537 9.63 -27.31 -19.01
C PHE A 537 10.16 -28.55 -19.72
N ASP A 538 9.38 -29.00 -20.70
CA ASP A 538 9.72 -30.09 -21.61
C ASP A 538 9.80 -29.54 -23.03
N ALA A 539 10.99 -29.58 -23.62
CA ALA A 539 11.22 -29.09 -24.97
C ALA A 539 10.39 -29.86 -26.03
N SER A 540 10.02 -31.11 -25.76
CA SER A 540 9.16 -31.91 -26.65
C SER A 540 7.70 -31.44 -26.63
N ALA A 541 7.30 -30.70 -25.60
CA ALA A 541 5.96 -30.15 -25.41
C ALA A 541 5.94 -28.60 -25.44
N ALA A 542 6.94 -27.99 -26.07
CA ALA A 542 7.03 -26.54 -26.21
C ALA A 542 5.74 -25.94 -26.80
N GLY A 543 5.25 -24.85 -26.21
CA GLY A 543 3.99 -24.21 -26.60
C GLY A 543 2.74 -24.79 -25.94
N THR A 544 2.85 -25.78 -25.05
CA THR A 544 1.69 -26.37 -24.34
C THR A 544 1.56 -25.92 -22.88
N GLN A 545 2.68 -25.59 -22.23
CA GLN A 545 2.76 -25.27 -20.80
C GLN A 545 2.46 -23.79 -20.53
N SER A 546 1.79 -23.50 -19.40
CA SER A 546 1.43 -22.16 -18.92
C SER A 546 2.05 -21.87 -17.55
N GLY A 547 3.24 -22.41 -17.30
CA GLY A 547 4.00 -22.27 -16.06
C GLY A 547 5.27 -23.13 -16.11
N ASP A 548 6.14 -22.99 -15.11
CA ASP A 548 7.38 -23.78 -15.00
C ASP A 548 7.80 -23.97 -13.54
N CYS A 549 8.40 -25.13 -13.24
CA CYS A 549 8.94 -25.47 -11.92
C CYS A 549 10.13 -24.62 -11.48
N GLY A 550 10.85 -23.98 -12.41
CA GLY A 550 12.03 -23.16 -12.15
C GLY A 550 11.73 -21.70 -11.86
N LEU A 551 10.45 -21.31 -11.76
CA LEU A 551 10.04 -19.94 -11.53
C LEU A 551 10.22 -19.53 -10.06
N GLY A 552 10.87 -18.40 -9.83
CA GLY A 552 11.07 -17.76 -8.54
C GLY A 552 10.20 -16.51 -8.37
N TYR A 553 10.54 -15.69 -7.37
CA TYR A 553 9.96 -14.37 -7.14
C TYR A 553 10.28 -13.43 -8.31
N THR A 554 9.24 -12.81 -8.85
CA THR A 554 9.26 -12.16 -10.15
C THR A 554 9.65 -10.68 -10.07
N PHE A 555 10.82 -10.41 -9.48
CA PHE A 555 11.41 -9.06 -9.37
C PHE A 555 11.93 -8.48 -10.69
N GLY A 556 12.08 -9.34 -11.70
CA GLY A 556 12.49 -8.95 -13.04
C GLY A 556 11.37 -8.25 -13.80
N LYS A 557 11.70 -7.16 -14.49
CA LYS A 557 10.73 -6.51 -15.38
C LYS A 557 10.50 -7.36 -16.64
N PRO A 558 9.24 -7.71 -16.98
CA PRO A 558 8.95 -8.37 -18.25
C PRO A 558 9.33 -7.50 -19.44
N VAL A 559 9.83 -8.12 -20.51
CA VAL A 559 10.13 -7.41 -21.77
C VAL A 559 9.22 -7.92 -22.88
N ILE A 560 8.40 -7.04 -23.45
CA ILE A 560 7.54 -7.33 -24.61
C ILE A 560 8.33 -7.04 -25.87
N THR A 561 8.52 -8.05 -26.72
CA THR A 561 9.33 -7.92 -27.95
C THR A 561 8.85 -8.88 -29.04
N LYS A 562 9.50 -8.87 -30.20
CA LYS A 562 9.19 -9.69 -31.36
C LYS A 562 10.39 -10.55 -31.74
N LEU A 563 10.14 -11.82 -32.07
CA LEU A 563 11.15 -12.72 -32.64
C LEU A 563 11.38 -12.42 -34.12
N ALA A 564 12.47 -12.94 -34.67
CA ALA A 564 12.83 -12.77 -36.08
C ALA A 564 11.79 -13.36 -37.06
N ASP A 565 11.00 -14.33 -36.62
CA ASP A 565 9.90 -14.91 -37.40
C ASP A 565 8.60 -14.09 -37.35
N GLY A 566 8.60 -12.96 -36.63
CA GLY A 566 7.45 -12.07 -36.45
C GLY A 566 6.55 -12.41 -35.27
N THR A 567 6.84 -13.47 -34.51
CA THR A 567 6.05 -13.84 -33.32
C THR A 567 6.30 -12.87 -32.17
N TRP A 568 5.23 -12.31 -31.62
CA TRP A 568 5.30 -11.50 -30.41
C TRP A 568 5.45 -12.37 -29.16
N VAL A 569 6.42 -12.01 -28.32
CA VAL A 569 6.79 -12.75 -27.11
C VAL A 569 6.96 -11.83 -25.91
N VAL A 570 6.80 -12.41 -24.73
CA VAL A 570 7.17 -11.82 -23.46
C VAL A 570 8.38 -12.59 -22.93
N LEU A 571 9.46 -11.85 -22.65
CA LEU A 571 10.66 -12.38 -22.04
C LEU A 571 10.60 -12.12 -20.54
N VAL A 572 10.78 -13.17 -19.75
CA VAL A 572 10.87 -13.10 -18.30
C VAL A 572 11.99 -14.01 -17.79
N THR A 573 12.54 -13.71 -16.63
CA THR A 573 13.63 -14.50 -16.03
C THR A 573 13.09 -15.49 -15.00
N SER A 574 13.97 -16.40 -14.54
CA SER A 574 13.73 -17.25 -13.36
C SER A 574 13.45 -16.48 -12.08
N GLY A 575 13.79 -15.19 -12.01
CA GLY A 575 13.63 -14.40 -10.80
C GLY A 575 14.51 -14.92 -9.65
N TYR A 576 14.09 -14.60 -8.43
CA TYR A 576 14.82 -14.90 -7.21
C TYR A 576 14.24 -16.08 -6.44
N ASN A 577 15.09 -16.82 -5.74
CA ASN A 577 14.68 -17.88 -4.83
C ASN A 577 13.78 -18.92 -5.53
N ASN A 578 14.21 -19.42 -6.68
CA ASN A 578 13.63 -20.61 -7.34
C ASN A 578 14.15 -21.92 -6.72
N VAL A 579 14.28 -21.89 -5.39
CA VAL A 579 14.36 -23.03 -4.49
C VAL A 579 13.05 -23.01 -3.70
N ASN A 580 12.35 -24.14 -3.70
CA ASN A 580 10.97 -24.33 -3.25
C ASN A 580 10.89 -25.35 -2.11
N THR A 581 11.87 -25.34 -1.21
CA THR A 581 12.00 -26.33 -0.14
C THR A 581 10.70 -26.45 0.67
N GLY A 582 10.11 -27.65 0.67
CA GLY A 582 8.92 -27.98 1.46
C GLY A 582 7.56 -27.64 0.82
N ALA A 583 7.52 -27.11 -0.40
CA ALA A 583 6.26 -26.79 -1.09
C ALA A 583 5.81 -27.88 -2.10
N GLY A 584 6.65 -28.86 -2.40
CA GLY A 584 6.37 -29.98 -3.32
C GLY A 584 6.93 -29.78 -4.73
N GLU A 585 7.43 -28.59 -5.03
CA GLU A 585 8.11 -28.22 -6.27
C GLU A 585 9.63 -28.49 -6.16
N PRO A 586 10.30 -28.75 -7.30
CA PRO A 586 11.74 -28.97 -7.34
C PRO A 586 12.56 -27.77 -6.83
N ASP A 587 13.62 -28.07 -6.06
CA ASP A 587 14.67 -27.12 -5.69
C ASP A 587 15.70 -27.01 -6.82
N ILE A 588 15.62 -25.94 -7.62
CA ILE A 588 16.45 -25.80 -8.83
C ILE A 588 17.60 -24.81 -8.62
N GLY A 589 17.30 -23.58 -8.22
CA GLY A 589 18.31 -22.54 -7.99
C GLY A 589 19.09 -22.09 -9.24
N ALA A 590 18.70 -22.50 -10.44
CA ALA A 590 19.39 -22.18 -11.69
C ALA A 590 18.81 -20.94 -12.39
N GLY A 591 19.64 -20.23 -13.17
CA GLY A 591 19.22 -19.05 -13.92
C GLY A 591 18.59 -19.42 -15.27
N PHE A 592 17.38 -18.92 -15.53
CA PHE A 592 16.65 -19.16 -16.79
C PHE A 592 16.17 -17.85 -17.44
N LEU A 593 16.15 -17.85 -18.77
CA LEU A 593 15.33 -16.94 -19.57
C LEU A 593 14.17 -17.73 -20.18
N TYR A 594 12.95 -17.27 -19.94
CA TYR A 594 11.73 -17.81 -20.51
C TYR A 594 11.28 -16.97 -21.70
N VAL A 595 10.99 -17.63 -22.81
CA VAL A 595 10.37 -17.04 -24.00
C VAL A 595 8.92 -17.50 -24.04
N ILE A 596 8.00 -16.61 -23.70
CA ILE A 596 6.57 -16.89 -23.58
C ILE A 596 5.85 -16.25 -24.78
N ASN A 597 4.95 -16.98 -25.43
CA ASN A 597 4.13 -16.39 -26.48
C ASN A 597 3.23 -15.29 -25.89
N ALA A 598 3.30 -14.07 -26.43
CA ALA A 598 2.63 -12.93 -25.82
C ALA A 598 1.09 -13.01 -25.83
N SER A 599 0.52 -13.73 -26.80
CA SER A 599 -0.93 -13.87 -26.95
C SER A 599 -1.50 -15.02 -26.11
N THR A 600 -0.79 -16.14 -26.03
CA THR A 600 -1.32 -17.37 -25.42
C THR A 600 -0.77 -17.65 -24.01
N GLY A 601 0.33 -17.02 -23.62
CA GLY A 601 1.02 -17.30 -22.37
C GLY A 601 1.72 -18.65 -22.35
N LYS A 602 1.86 -19.28 -23.51
CA LYS A 602 2.47 -20.60 -23.63
C LYS A 602 3.98 -20.49 -23.68
N LEU A 603 4.66 -21.30 -22.88
CA LEU A 603 6.11 -21.34 -22.82
C LEU A 603 6.68 -21.97 -24.09
N MET A 604 7.33 -21.14 -24.91
CA MET A 604 7.92 -21.58 -26.17
C MET A 604 9.33 -22.11 -25.96
N GLN A 605 10.10 -21.48 -25.08
CA GLN A 605 11.49 -21.86 -24.81
C GLN A 605 11.87 -21.54 -23.36
N ARG A 606 12.60 -22.45 -22.73
CA ARG A 606 13.36 -22.18 -21.50
C ARG A 606 14.85 -22.27 -21.81
N ILE A 607 15.54 -21.15 -21.76
CA ILE A 607 16.98 -21.07 -22.02
C ILE A 607 17.71 -21.07 -20.69
N ALA A 608 18.43 -22.16 -20.39
CA ALA A 608 19.22 -22.28 -19.18
C ALA A 608 20.59 -21.61 -19.34
N THR A 609 21.00 -20.86 -18.32
CA THR A 609 22.36 -20.32 -18.21
C THR A 609 23.39 -21.40 -17.85
N GLY A 610 22.93 -22.50 -17.24
CA GLY A 610 23.80 -23.52 -16.63
C GLY A 610 24.44 -23.08 -15.31
N ALA A 611 24.18 -21.86 -14.85
CA ALA A 611 24.67 -21.34 -13.58
C ALA A 611 23.61 -21.46 -12.48
N GLY A 612 24.10 -21.60 -11.24
CA GLY A 612 23.28 -21.72 -10.03
C GLY A 612 22.97 -23.17 -9.65
N SER A 613 22.64 -23.35 -8.37
CA SER A 613 22.18 -24.61 -7.78
C SER A 613 21.29 -24.31 -6.58
N ALA A 614 20.62 -25.33 -6.04
CA ALA A 614 19.79 -25.15 -4.84
C ALA A 614 20.56 -24.54 -3.64
N GLY A 615 21.84 -24.87 -3.46
CA GLY A 615 22.68 -24.33 -2.39
C GLY A 615 23.28 -22.96 -2.70
N THR A 616 23.39 -22.58 -3.98
CA THR A 616 23.94 -21.28 -4.40
C THR A 616 23.15 -20.79 -5.61
N PRO A 617 21.95 -20.23 -5.39
CA PRO A 617 21.06 -19.88 -6.49
C PRO A 617 21.62 -18.78 -7.38
N ALA A 618 21.42 -18.89 -8.70
CA ALA A 618 21.85 -17.88 -9.66
C ALA A 618 21.08 -16.57 -9.48
N ASN A 619 19.77 -16.65 -9.20
CA ASN A 619 18.90 -15.50 -8.95
C ASN A 619 19.04 -14.44 -10.06
N MET A 620 18.51 -14.75 -11.25
CA MET A 620 18.55 -13.86 -12.40
C MET A 620 17.33 -12.94 -12.37
N ARG A 621 17.53 -11.61 -12.36
CA ARG A 621 16.45 -10.61 -12.21
C ARG A 621 16.01 -10.02 -13.53
N ASP A 622 16.79 -9.11 -14.08
CA ASP A 622 16.40 -8.31 -15.24
C ASP A 622 17.09 -8.79 -16.51
N VAL A 623 16.44 -8.53 -17.63
CA VAL A 623 17.01 -8.62 -18.97
C VAL A 623 16.73 -7.36 -19.75
N ASN A 624 17.62 -7.05 -20.69
CA ASN A 624 17.42 -5.99 -21.66
C ASN A 624 17.59 -6.52 -23.08
N THR A 625 16.85 -5.96 -24.02
CA THR A 625 16.88 -6.36 -25.42
C THR A 625 17.54 -5.27 -26.26
N TYR A 626 18.43 -5.67 -27.16
CA TYR A 626 18.90 -4.79 -28.22
C TYR A 626 17.96 -4.91 -29.41
N VAL A 627 17.37 -3.78 -29.78
CA VAL A 627 16.46 -3.61 -30.90
C VAL A 627 16.99 -2.46 -31.75
N ALA A 628 17.11 -2.66 -33.07
CA ALA A 628 17.73 -1.67 -33.95
C ALA A 628 16.94 -0.35 -34.00
N ASN A 629 15.61 -0.43 -34.03
CA ASN A 629 14.74 0.74 -33.92
C ASN A 629 13.38 0.36 -33.33
N VAL A 630 13.26 0.45 -32.01
CA VAL A 630 12.04 0.09 -31.28
C VAL A 630 10.80 0.86 -31.73
N ALA A 631 10.92 2.04 -32.35
CA ALA A 631 9.77 2.79 -32.83
C ALA A 631 9.18 2.25 -34.13
N LEU A 632 9.99 1.57 -34.96
CA LEU A 632 9.59 1.06 -36.28
C LEU A 632 9.47 -0.45 -36.32
N ASP A 633 10.28 -1.16 -35.55
CA ASP A 633 10.30 -2.60 -35.47
C ASP A 633 10.86 -3.07 -34.12
N ASN A 634 10.03 -3.72 -33.31
CA ASN A 634 10.42 -4.23 -32.00
C ASN A 634 11.04 -5.64 -32.05
N THR A 635 11.73 -5.99 -33.14
CA THR A 635 12.42 -7.28 -33.28
C THR A 635 13.68 -7.31 -32.42
N ALA A 636 13.72 -8.19 -31.42
CA ALA A 636 14.89 -8.38 -30.58
C ALA A 636 15.98 -9.15 -31.33
N LEU A 637 17.12 -8.49 -31.51
CA LEU A 637 18.30 -9.10 -32.15
C LEU A 637 19.18 -9.81 -31.12
N ARG A 638 19.26 -9.27 -29.90
CA ARG A 638 20.10 -9.78 -28.81
C ARG A 638 19.42 -9.51 -27.48
N VAL A 639 19.62 -10.39 -26.51
CA VAL A 639 19.12 -10.23 -25.14
C VAL A 639 20.28 -10.37 -24.18
N TYR A 640 20.35 -9.49 -23.17
CA TYR A 640 21.40 -9.50 -22.17
C TYR A 640 20.79 -9.54 -20.77
N GLY A 641 21.46 -10.21 -19.84
CA GLY A 641 21.03 -10.25 -18.44
C GLY A 641 22.17 -10.58 -17.48
N GLY A 642 21.99 -10.21 -16.22
CA GLY A 642 22.94 -10.48 -15.15
C GLY A 642 22.34 -11.35 -14.05
N ASP A 643 23.20 -11.98 -13.25
CA ASP A 643 22.77 -12.81 -12.11
C ASP A 643 23.52 -12.46 -10.81
N MET A 644 23.03 -12.99 -9.68
CA MET A 644 23.64 -12.76 -8.35
C MET A 644 24.98 -13.46 -8.16
N LEU A 645 25.40 -14.31 -9.11
CA LEU A 645 26.73 -14.92 -9.14
C LEU A 645 27.72 -14.06 -9.94
N GLY A 646 27.31 -12.85 -10.34
CA GLY A 646 28.11 -11.88 -11.07
C GLY A 646 28.32 -12.24 -12.53
N ASN A 647 27.58 -13.19 -13.08
CA ASN A 647 27.73 -13.55 -14.48
C ASN A 647 26.94 -12.58 -15.36
N VAL A 648 27.53 -12.22 -16.50
CA VAL A 648 26.90 -11.42 -17.56
C VAL A 648 26.63 -12.32 -18.75
N TRP A 649 25.36 -12.44 -19.13
CA TRP A 649 24.88 -13.37 -20.15
C TRP A 649 24.39 -12.64 -21.40
N ARG A 650 24.61 -13.26 -22.55
CA ARG A 650 23.91 -12.97 -23.80
C ARG A 650 23.07 -14.18 -24.20
N PHE A 651 21.80 -13.97 -24.52
CA PHE A 651 20.90 -15.02 -24.98
C PHE A 651 20.59 -14.88 -26.46
N ASN A 652 20.61 -16.01 -27.16
CA ASN A 652 19.99 -16.15 -28.47
C ASN A 652 18.58 -16.72 -28.29
N ILE A 653 17.55 -15.93 -28.61
CA ILE A 653 16.14 -16.31 -28.47
C ILE A 653 15.50 -16.73 -29.81
N ASN A 654 16.17 -16.44 -30.92
CA ASN A 654 15.66 -16.72 -32.26
C ASN A 654 16.08 -18.13 -32.69
N LYS A 655 15.14 -18.92 -33.22
CA LYS A 655 15.47 -20.19 -33.86
C LYS A 655 16.15 -19.90 -35.19
N VAL A 656 17.28 -20.54 -35.45
CA VAL A 656 17.97 -20.54 -36.75
C VAL A 656 17.77 -21.93 -37.37
N ASP A 657 17.30 -21.99 -38.60
CA ASP A 657 17.21 -23.20 -39.42
C ASP A 657 18.40 -23.33 -40.40
N ALA A 658 18.46 -24.50 -41.07
CA ALA A 658 19.33 -25.01 -42.13
C ALA A 658 20.88 -24.80 -42.10
N ASP A 659 21.44 -23.74 -41.53
CA ASP A 659 22.83 -23.30 -41.73
C ASP A 659 23.78 -23.47 -40.51
N ASN A 660 23.45 -24.37 -39.58
CA ASN A 660 24.38 -24.93 -38.58
C ASN A 660 25.06 -23.94 -37.59
N ASN A 661 24.28 -23.10 -36.89
CA ASN A 661 24.66 -22.49 -35.60
C ASN A 661 23.44 -22.33 -34.65
N PRO A 662 23.66 -22.33 -33.31
CA PRO A 662 22.91 -23.19 -32.40
C PRO A 662 21.53 -22.69 -32.01
N ALA A 663 20.70 -23.66 -31.60
CA ALA A 663 19.43 -23.54 -30.89
C ALA A 663 19.45 -22.44 -29.80
N PRO A 664 18.26 -22.00 -29.32
CA PRO A 664 18.17 -21.04 -28.22
C PRO A 664 19.15 -21.36 -27.09
N SER A 665 20.01 -20.40 -26.76
CA SER A 665 21.21 -20.65 -25.96
C SER A 665 21.63 -19.43 -25.15
N ALA A 666 22.31 -19.68 -24.04
CA ALA A 666 22.95 -18.66 -23.21
C ALA A 666 24.47 -18.70 -23.40
N THR A 667 25.08 -17.55 -23.65
CA THR A 667 26.52 -17.37 -23.76
C THR A 667 27.01 -16.52 -22.60
N LEU A 668 27.98 -17.01 -21.83
CA LEU A 668 28.65 -16.21 -20.79
C LEU A 668 29.59 -15.19 -21.45
N LEU A 669 29.37 -13.90 -21.23
CA LEU A 669 30.23 -12.83 -21.72
C LEU A 669 31.38 -12.50 -20.76
N GLY A 670 31.12 -12.63 -19.46
CA GLY A 670 32.09 -12.30 -18.43
C GLY A 670 31.53 -12.44 -17.03
N LYS A 671 32.38 -12.19 -16.04
CA LYS A 671 32.05 -12.25 -14.62
C LYS A 671 32.54 -11.00 -13.90
N THR A 672 31.70 -10.41 -13.06
CA THR A 672 32.00 -9.22 -12.27
C THR A 672 32.65 -9.62 -10.95
N LEU A 673 33.86 -9.13 -10.72
CA LEU A 673 34.68 -9.41 -9.54
C LEU A 673 35.21 -8.09 -8.95
N SER A 674 35.34 -8.04 -7.63
CA SER A 674 36.07 -6.97 -6.95
C SER A 674 37.57 -7.06 -7.26
N SER A 675 38.33 -6.02 -6.92
CA SER A 675 39.79 -6.04 -7.01
C SER A 675 40.44 -7.18 -6.20
N GLY A 676 39.76 -7.66 -5.15
CA GLY A 676 40.17 -8.82 -4.35
C GLY A 676 39.68 -10.17 -4.88
N GLY A 677 39.05 -10.22 -6.05
CA GLY A 677 38.55 -11.46 -6.67
C GLY A 677 37.22 -11.97 -6.12
N ALA A 678 36.56 -11.23 -5.22
CA ALA A 678 35.25 -11.61 -4.69
C ALA A 678 34.16 -11.33 -5.74
N VAL A 679 33.19 -12.24 -5.86
CA VAL A 679 32.05 -12.08 -6.79
C VAL A 679 31.23 -10.84 -6.43
N GLN A 680 30.94 -10.03 -7.44
CA GLN A 680 30.04 -8.90 -7.31
C GLN A 680 28.68 -9.24 -7.93
N PRO A 681 27.60 -9.34 -7.15
CA PRO A 681 26.28 -9.69 -7.67
C PRO A 681 25.75 -8.59 -8.59
N ILE A 682 24.89 -8.97 -9.54
CA ILE A 682 24.20 -8.03 -10.44
C ILE A 682 22.70 -8.10 -10.14
N THR A 683 22.15 -7.01 -9.60
CA THR A 683 20.70 -6.84 -9.36
C THR A 683 20.11 -5.64 -10.11
N THR A 684 20.92 -4.95 -10.92
CA THR A 684 20.51 -3.81 -11.73
C THR A 684 20.19 -4.27 -13.15
N ASN A 685 19.37 -3.48 -13.86
CA ASN A 685 19.15 -3.71 -15.27
C ASN A 685 20.44 -3.40 -16.06
N ILE A 686 20.72 -4.21 -17.06
CA ILE A 686 21.85 -3.99 -17.97
C ILE A 686 21.45 -2.90 -18.97
N GLU A 687 22.28 -1.89 -19.12
CA GLU A 687 22.07 -0.83 -20.11
C GLU A 687 22.90 -1.09 -21.36
N LEU A 688 22.34 -0.73 -22.51
CA LEU A 688 22.92 -0.99 -23.82
C LEU A 688 23.09 0.34 -24.55
N ALA A 689 24.25 0.53 -25.18
CA ALA A 689 24.45 1.62 -26.13
C ALA A 689 25.18 1.10 -27.36
N GLU A 690 25.02 1.81 -28.46
CA GLU A 690 25.79 1.56 -29.68
C GLU A 690 26.83 2.66 -29.84
N ILE A 691 28.11 2.27 -29.93
CA ILE A 691 29.22 3.19 -30.14
C ILE A 691 30.02 2.67 -31.33
N ASN A 692 30.05 3.45 -32.43
CA ASN A 692 30.76 3.11 -33.66
C ASN A 692 30.36 1.75 -34.28
N GLY A 693 29.11 1.32 -34.11
CA GLY A 693 28.60 0.03 -34.62
C GLY A 693 28.81 -1.16 -33.69
N ASP A 694 29.51 -0.98 -32.56
CA ASP A 694 29.65 -1.99 -31.52
C ASP A 694 28.62 -1.79 -30.41
N THR A 695 27.99 -2.89 -29.98
CA THR A 695 27.08 -2.88 -28.83
C THR A 695 27.89 -2.90 -27.53
N MET A 696 27.84 -1.79 -26.80
CA MET A 696 28.42 -1.63 -25.47
C MET A 696 27.42 -2.08 -24.41
N VAL A 697 27.89 -2.93 -23.49
CA VAL A 697 27.08 -3.50 -22.40
C VAL A 697 27.54 -2.88 -21.09
N PHE A 698 26.70 -2.05 -20.48
CA PHE A 698 26.98 -1.39 -19.20
C PHE A 698 26.33 -2.17 -18.06
N VAL A 699 27.15 -2.54 -17.06
CA VAL A 699 26.72 -3.40 -15.96
C VAL A 699 27.01 -2.71 -14.62
N GLY A 700 25.97 -2.47 -13.84
CA GLY A 700 26.07 -2.03 -12.46
C GLY A 700 26.03 -3.22 -11.49
N THR A 701 27.04 -3.36 -10.64
CA THR A 701 27.05 -4.42 -9.62
C THR A 701 26.54 -3.92 -8.28
N GLY A 702 25.84 -4.77 -7.55
CA GLY A 702 25.34 -4.49 -6.21
C GLY A 702 24.23 -5.48 -5.84
N ARG A 703 23.95 -5.59 -4.55
CA ARG A 703 22.72 -6.16 -4.02
C ARG A 703 22.33 -5.35 -2.79
N LEU A 704 21.04 -5.09 -2.61
CA LEU A 704 20.53 -4.55 -1.35
C LEU A 704 20.39 -5.72 -0.37
N ALA A 705 20.96 -5.58 0.83
CA ALA A 705 20.97 -6.62 1.85
C ALA A 705 19.66 -6.64 2.65
#